data_AF-M4ZLB2-F1
#
_entry.id   AF-M4ZLB2-F1
#
_cell.length_a   1.000
_cell.length_b   1.000
_cell.length_c   1.000
_cell.angle_alpha   90.00
_cell.angle_beta   90.00
_cell.angle_gamma   90.00
#
_symmetry.space_group_name_H-M   'P 1'
#
loop_
_entity.id
_entity.type
_entity.pdbx_description
1 polymer ?
#
loop_
_entity_poly.entity_id
_entity_poly.type
_entity_poly.pdbx_seq_one_letter_code
_entity_poly.pdbx_strand_id
1 'polypeptide(L)'
;MKLYLFDMGSKIYGDCLLAVENDRTILIDGAHPGDWKSSGATPSIPEQLGKVLGSPPFNIDLLVVTHCHSDHIGCLPKLVEDETVTFKRALVADESLGFPTDGEDAAMDATTAKVVAAIVEEPQPHLQGAALDEFLADAVKLPDAYAKMLAKLEDDGTKIVRYRGPGAKTRQLEKEFEDFGLKIIGPTAEHLKICRDALMGVKRAARRATDSLRRKDAAVDAGTIYRTLLEGSDRGADAAADELAEFLDRAGRGAALNDQSIVLALGSQAERCLLTGDMQLAVPEVAGLDVPMHQLLEAIEAGGPYRFAKLPHHASYNGFDEIVLDALKATEAFGISTGRGDPNHPDGDVLKLLKQVSDRYHWARTDLNGRIQISFSDAGIAIGADRGQLNDAAPNSADVVPEENPEGAAPAAPPQLPQLAPQRPLPPGAGAGAAGEPPPGGVEKLIRRSTSDIVEVIARIPHAKTKVTITIEVDPAVVEAAPPRVEPRDTPAPQLRQLPSLLMVTHSERLAFNIGKSEAADILAALKGQQVIVDLARERSAYEAIRREARNASFAGVVIIGGYDVVPSERYDTLPPSLRTSIGASAQNDPDNFIVWSDQGYGDLDGDGLADVPVSRIPDGRTARLVQTALRSSPPTPTADRFGLRNFARPFADGIYSALAGQEAMLTSQAISSADVAAQRLSARLIYLMLHGSDTDGSCFWGETQGGMLEAMTVKNVPEQCGAVVFSGCCWGALTVRTRASVYRTGDPVQVVTPEQSIALSFLAAGASAFVGCTGAHYSPIEGDLNYFGAPMHSAFWKHIAAGRKPAEALFQAKIDYIKGMPHGRSKIEEVAIENKILRQFTCLGLGW
;
A
#
# COMPACT_ATOMS: atom_id res chain seq x y z
N MET A 1 37.76 -4.35 -2.95
CA MET A 1 36.67 -5.32 -2.64
C MET A 1 35.80 -5.69 -3.84
N LYS A 2 35.24 -6.91 -3.84
CA LYS A 2 34.12 -7.32 -4.72
C LYS A 2 32.95 -7.82 -3.88
N LEU A 3 31.73 -7.50 -4.29
CA LEU A 3 30.49 -7.99 -3.69
C LEU A 3 29.64 -8.67 -4.76
N TYR A 4 29.06 -9.82 -4.44
CA TYR A 4 28.15 -10.55 -5.32
C TYR A 4 26.79 -10.66 -4.66
N LEU A 5 25.72 -10.37 -5.40
CA LEU A 5 24.34 -10.72 -5.03
C LEU A 5 23.93 -11.87 -5.95
N PHE A 6 23.56 -13.01 -5.38
CA PHE A 6 23.23 -14.20 -6.16
C PHE A 6 21.80 -14.17 -6.74
N ASP A 7 21.56 -14.93 -7.81
CA ASP A 7 20.24 -15.08 -8.42
C ASP A 7 19.33 -15.90 -7.50
N MET A 8 18.22 -15.31 -7.05
CA MET A 8 17.26 -15.90 -6.11
C MET A 8 16.19 -16.78 -6.79
N GLY A 9 16.22 -16.89 -8.12
CA GLY A 9 15.34 -17.79 -8.84
C GLY A 9 13.91 -17.27 -9.01
N SER A 10 12.95 -18.19 -9.02
CA SER A 10 11.52 -17.91 -9.18
C SER A 10 10.76 -17.82 -7.86
N LYS A 11 11.39 -18.16 -6.72
CA LYS A 11 10.74 -17.98 -5.42
C LYS A 11 10.70 -16.49 -5.07
N ILE A 12 9.70 -16.09 -4.30
CA ILE A 12 9.60 -14.71 -3.81
C ILE A 12 10.70 -14.46 -2.77
N TYR A 13 11.26 -13.25 -2.74
CA TYR A 13 12.26 -12.83 -1.73
C TYR A 13 13.61 -13.56 -1.79
N GLY A 14 14.38 -13.47 -0.70
CA GLY A 14 15.68 -14.11 -0.51
C GLY A 14 16.89 -13.19 -0.60
N ASP A 15 17.84 -13.43 0.30
CA ASP A 15 19.18 -12.84 0.29
C ASP A 15 20.25 -13.93 0.28
N CYS A 16 21.20 -13.84 -0.64
CA CYS A 16 22.49 -14.51 -0.51
C CYS A 16 23.59 -13.68 -1.19
N LEU A 17 24.52 -13.17 -0.38
CA LEU A 17 25.57 -12.30 -0.84
C LEU A 17 26.95 -12.85 -0.47
N LEU A 18 27.93 -12.61 -1.34
CA LEU A 18 29.32 -12.97 -1.09
C LEU A 18 30.21 -11.74 -1.25
N ALA A 19 30.93 -11.35 -0.19
CA ALA A 19 32.00 -10.36 -0.28
C ALA A 19 33.36 -11.06 -0.38
N VAL A 20 34.21 -10.58 -1.28
CA VAL A 20 35.56 -11.10 -1.50
C VAL A 20 36.55 -9.94 -1.46
N GLU A 21 37.53 -10.05 -0.57
CA GLU A 21 38.65 -9.12 -0.42
C GLU A 21 39.93 -9.94 -0.28
N ASN A 22 40.85 -9.79 -1.23
CA ASN A 22 42.04 -10.64 -1.34
C ASN A 22 41.66 -12.14 -1.40
N ASP A 23 42.21 -12.95 -0.51
CA ASP A 23 41.94 -14.38 -0.36
C ASP A 23 40.87 -14.69 0.70
N ARG A 24 40.24 -13.66 1.29
CA ARG A 24 39.23 -13.82 2.33
C ARG A 24 37.82 -13.58 1.82
N THR A 25 36.85 -14.15 2.52
CA THR A 25 35.43 -14.15 2.10
C THR A 25 34.46 -13.97 3.27
N ILE A 26 33.35 -13.26 3.00
CA ILE A 26 32.19 -13.15 3.89
C ILE A 26 30.95 -13.60 3.10
N LEU A 27 30.27 -14.63 3.58
CA LEU A 27 28.95 -15.05 3.06
C LEU A 27 27.87 -14.49 3.97
N ILE A 28 26.84 -13.91 3.37
CA ILE A 28 25.72 -13.28 4.08
C ILE A 28 24.45 -13.93 3.57
N ASP A 29 23.73 -14.56 4.49
CA ASP A 29 22.47 -15.27 4.28
C ASP A 29 22.55 -16.43 3.25
N GLY A 30 21.44 -17.15 3.12
CA GLY A 30 21.36 -18.48 2.52
C GLY A 30 20.34 -18.67 1.40
N ALA A 31 19.69 -17.58 0.94
CA ALA A 31 18.54 -17.63 0.04
C ALA A 31 17.44 -18.56 0.57
N HIS A 32 16.81 -19.41 -0.24
CA HIS A 32 15.74 -20.31 0.20
C HIS A 32 16.25 -21.69 0.60
N PRO A 33 15.51 -22.46 1.43
CA PRO A 33 15.87 -23.83 1.80
C PRO A 33 16.10 -24.79 0.63
N GLY A 34 15.51 -24.51 -0.54
CA GLY A 34 15.66 -25.33 -1.75
C GLY A 34 16.87 -24.99 -2.62
N ASP A 35 17.53 -23.85 -2.40
CA ASP A 35 18.49 -23.29 -3.36
C ASP A 35 19.88 -23.95 -3.30
N TRP A 36 20.04 -25.01 -2.49
CA TRP A 36 21.20 -25.92 -2.60
C TRP A 36 21.16 -26.75 -3.90
N LYS A 37 20.00 -26.81 -4.57
CA LYS A 37 19.79 -27.42 -5.89
C LYS A 37 19.35 -26.37 -6.89
N SER A 38 19.68 -26.60 -8.15
CA SER A 38 19.25 -25.74 -9.25
C SER A 38 17.76 -25.95 -9.51
N SER A 39 17.05 -24.88 -9.84
CA SER A 39 15.62 -24.92 -10.18
C SER A 39 15.40 -24.25 -11.53
N GLY A 40 15.00 -25.04 -12.53
CA GLY A 40 14.85 -24.60 -13.91
C GLY A 40 16.14 -24.01 -14.48
N ALA A 41 16.05 -22.74 -14.90
CA ALA A 41 17.20 -21.97 -15.38
C ALA A 41 18.03 -21.32 -14.25
N THR A 42 17.60 -21.45 -12.99
CA THR A 42 18.28 -20.84 -11.83
C THR A 42 19.37 -21.77 -11.32
N PRO A 43 20.64 -21.36 -11.34
CA PRO A 43 21.72 -22.14 -10.74
C PRO A 43 21.61 -22.17 -9.22
N SER A 44 22.00 -23.28 -8.61
CA SER A 44 22.02 -23.39 -7.15
C SER A 44 23.01 -22.42 -6.50
N ILE A 45 22.85 -22.11 -5.22
CA ILE A 45 23.83 -21.32 -4.47
C ILE A 45 25.23 -21.96 -4.53
N PRO A 46 25.42 -23.29 -4.36
CA PRO A 46 26.72 -23.93 -4.59
C PRO A 46 27.30 -23.74 -5.99
N GLU A 47 26.48 -23.79 -7.05
CA GLU A 47 26.96 -23.53 -8.42
C GLU A 47 27.40 -22.07 -8.60
N GLN A 48 26.63 -21.14 -8.03
CA GLN A 48 26.95 -19.70 -8.08
C GLN A 48 28.21 -19.37 -7.28
N LEU A 49 28.37 -19.96 -6.09
CA LEU A 49 29.60 -19.91 -5.30
C LEU A 49 30.77 -20.51 -6.07
N GLY A 50 30.57 -21.65 -6.75
CA GLY A 50 31.64 -22.30 -7.50
C GLY A 50 32.17 -21.47 -8.66
N LYS A 51 31.31 -20.65 -9.29
CA LYS A 51 31.75 -19.67 -10.30
C LYS A 51 32.69 -18.59 -9.73
N VAL A 52 32.67 -18.33 -8.42
CA VAL A 52 33.49 -17.30 -7.77
C VAL A 52 34.68 -17.91 -7.03
N LEU A 53 34.46 -19.01 -6.31
CA LEU A 53 35.40 -19.61 -5.35
C LEU A 53 36.02 -20.94 -5.83
N GLY A 54 35.55 -21.51 -6.96
CA GLY A 54 36.06 -22.78 -7.50
C GLY A 54 35.19 -23.98 -7.15
N SER A 55 35.75 -25.03 -6.56
CA SER A 55 35.01 -26.26 -6.22
C SER A 55 34.85 -26.39 -4.71
N PRO A 56 33.72 -26.96 -4.21
CA PRO A 56 33.53 -27.21 -2.78
C PRO A 56 34.54 -28.26 -2.26
N PRO A 57 34.81 -28.31 -0.94
CA PRO A 57 34.21 -27.47 0.10
C PRO A 57 34.68 -26.01 0.04
N PHE A 58 33.74 -25.07 0.13
CA PHE A 58 34.04 -23.64 0.14
C PHE A 58 34.42 -23.21 1.57
N ASN A 59 35.67 -22.84 1.78
CA ASN A 59 36.16 -22.37 3.07
C ASN A 59 35.93 -20.86 3.20
N ILE A 60 34.93 -20.47 3.99
CA ILE A 60 34.50 -19.08 4.15
C ILE A 60 34.99 -18.51 5.49
N ASP A 61 35.49 -17.28 5.52
CA ASP A 61 36.05 -16.72 6.75
C ASP A 61 34.98 -16.27 7.74
N LEU A 62 33.89 -15.70 7.25
CA LEU A 62 32.75 -15.26 8.06
C LEU A 62 31.41 -15.61 7.41
N LEU A 63 30.55 -16.28 8.17
CA LEU A 63 29.10 -16.31 7.92
C LEU A 63 28.43 -15.12 8.61
N VAL A 64 27.51 -14.45 7.94
CA VAL A 64 26.52 -13.57 8.55
C VAL A 64 25.13 -14.12 8.27
N VAL A 65 24.32 -14.32 9.31
CA VAL A 65 22.87 -14.59 9.18
C VAL A 65 22.14 -13.39 9.77
N THR A 66 21.49 -12.60 8.92
CA THR A 66 20.98 -11.27 9.29
C THR A 66 19.80 -11.34 10.24
N HIS A 67 18.86 -12.25 10.01
CA HIS A 67 17.72 -12.51 10.91
C HIS A 67 17.17 -13.93 10.70
N CYS A 68 16.16 -14.31 11.48
CA CYS A 68 15.67 -15.68 11.60
C CYS A 68 14.49 -16.00 10.67
N HIS A 69 14.53 -15.53 9.42
CA HIS A 69 13.53 -15.84 8.39
C HIS A 69 14.05 -16.93 7.43
N SER A 70 13.15 -17.70 6.84
CA SER A 70 13.45 -18.90 6.05
C SER A 70 14.28 -18.61 4.80
N ASP A 71 14.06 -17.46 4.17
CA ASP A 71 14.76 -16.99 2.97
C ASP A 71 16.09 -16.23 3.28
N HIS A 72 16.47 -16.17 4.56
CA HIS A 72 17.80 -15.71 5.02
C HIS A 72 18.63 -16.84 5.64
N ILE A 73 18.01 -17.72 6.42
CA ILE A 73 18.66 -18.97 6.88
C ILE A 73 18.86 -19.89 5.66
N GLY A 74 17.81 -20.04 4.87
CA GLY A 74 17.87 -20.63 3.55
C GLY A 74 18.42 -22.03 3.49
N CYS A 75 19.28 -22.25 2.50
CA CYS A 75 19.93 -23.53 2.28
C CYS A 75 21.13 -23.76 3.21
N LEU A 76 21.53 -22.80 4.06
CA LEU A 76 22.71 -22.91 4.92
C LEU A 76 22.72 -24.17 5.79
N PRO A 77 21.62 -24.60 6.44
CA PRO A 77 21.63 -25.83 7.23
C PRO A 77 22.07 -27.05 6.41
N LYS A 78 21.59 -27.16 5.16
CA LYS A 78 21.96 -28.24 4.26
C LYS A 78 23.42 -28.14 3.81
N LEU A 79 23.87 -26.94 3.47
CA LEU A 79 25.24 -26.72 2.99
C LEU A 79 26.28 -26.98 4.08
N VAL A 80 25.97 -26.65 5.33
CA VAL A 80 26.80 -26.93 6.51
C VAL A 80 26.78 -28.42 6.86
N GLU A 81 25.61 -29.06 6.85
CA GLU A 81 25.48 -30.50 7.10
C GLU A 81 26.30 -31.34 6.10
N ASP A 82 26.25 -30.96 4.82
CA ASP A 82 26.98 -31.64 3.74
C ASP A 82 28.46 -31.25 3.64
N GLU A 83 28.94 -30.34 4.49
CA GLU A 83 30.28 -29.75 4.41
C GLU A 83 30.57 -29.10 3.04
N THR A 84 29.53 -28.67 2.32
CA THR A 84 29.67 -27.92 1.07
C THR A 84 30.28 -26.55 1.33
N VAL A 85 29.96 -25.97 2.49
CA VAL A 85 30.56 -24.75 3.03
C VAL A 85 31.09 -25.02 4.43
N THR A 86 32.21 -24.40 4.78
CA THR A 86 32.78 -24.41 6.13
C THR A 86 33.12 -22.98 6.55
N PHE A 87 33.07 -22.68 7.84
CA PHE A 87 33.24 -21.32 8.35
C PHE A 87 34.28 -21.21 9.47
N LYS A 88 35.07 -20.12 9.48
CA LYS A 88 35.99 -19.83 10.61
C LYS A 88 35.32 -19.03 11.73
N ARG A 89 34.38 -18.16 11.35
CA ARG A 89 33.59 -17.29 12.23
C ARG A 89 32.15 -17.25 11.75
N ALA A 90 31.23 -16.98 12.67
CA ALA A 90 29.85 -16.69 12.32
C ALA A 90 29.31 -15.55 13.18
N LEU A 91 28.66 -14.57 12.56
CA LEU A 91 27.81 -13.57 13.19
C LEU A 91 26.37 -13.92 12.84
N VAL A 92 25.59 -14.35 13.82
CA VAL A 92 24.29 -14.95 13.53
C VAL A 92 23.21 -14.25 14.34
N ALA A 93 22.04 -14.07 13.76
CA ALA A 93 20.84 -13.70 14.49
C ALA A 93 20.63 -14.67 15.65
N ASP A 94 20.34 -14.14 16.84
CA ASP A 94 20.15 -14.96 18.03
C ASP A 94 18.82 -15.70 17.96
N GLU A 95 18.88 -17.02 17.96
CA GLU A 95 17.73 -17.91 17.84
C GLU A 95 16.70 -17.70 18.96
N SER A 96 17.11 -17.20 20.14
CA SER A 96 16.20 -16.90 21.25
C SER A 96 15.43 -15.59 21.07
N LEU A 97 15.89 -14.71 20.17
CA LEU A 97 15.20 -13.46 19.81
C LEU A 97 14.29 -13.64 18.59
N GLY A 98 14.72 -14.43 17.61
CA GLY A 98 13.94 -14.75 16.41
C GLY A 98 12.89 -15.84 16.62
N PHE A 99 13.17 -16.82 17.49
CA PHE A 99 12.24 -17.90 17.82
C PHE A 99 11.86 -17.90 19.31
N PRO A 100 11.34 -16.79 19.88
CA PRO A 100 11.06 -16.73 21.31
C PRO A 100 9.95 -17.71 21.69
N THR A 101 9.96 -18.19 22.93
CA THR A 101 8.82 -18.94 23.48
C THR A 101 7.60 -18.02 23.59
N ASP A 102 6.38 -18.56 23.51
CA ASP A 102 5.14 -17.80 23.79
C ASP A 102 4.98 -17.38 25.27
N GLY A 103 5.83 -17.94 26.14
CA GLY A 103 5.85 -17.71 27.58
C GLY A 103 4.87 -18.61 28.35
N GLU A 104 4.27 -19.59 27.69
CA GLU A 104 3.34 -20.55 28.30
C GLU A 104 4.09 -21.85 28.66
N ASP A 105 3.78 -22.41 29.85
CA ASP A 105 4.49 -23.60 30.36
C ASP A 105 4.12 -24.90 29.61
N ALA A 106 2.92 -24.96 29.04
CA ALA A 106 2.44 -26.15 28.34
C ALA A 106 3.04 -26.25 26.93
N ALA A 107 3.53 -27.42 26.54
CA ALA A 107 3.97 -27.67 25.17
C ALA A 107 2.80 -27.56 24.18
N MET A 108 3.06 -27.01 23.00
CA MET A 108 2.11 -27.05 21.87
C MET A 108 2.09 -28.48 21.29
N ASP A 109 0.93 -28.96 20.88
CA ASP A 109 0.88 -30.14 20.03
C ASP A 109 1.36 -29.82 18.61
N ALA A 110 1.63 -30.88 17.83
CA ALA A 110 2.22 -30.75 16.50
C ALA A 110 1.37 -29.92 15.52
N THR A 111 0.04 -29.93 15.65
CA THR A 111 -0.85 -29.16 14.76
C THR A 111 -0.77 -27.68 15.11
N THR A 112 -0.92 -27.34 16.40
CA THR A 112 -0.81 -25.96 16.88
C THR A 112 0.59 -25.39 16.59
N ALA A 113 1.64 -26.17 16.80
CA ALA A 113 3.01 -25.74 16.53
C ALA A 113 3.23 -25.34 15.05
N LYS A 114 2.68 -26.11 14.10
CA LYS A 114 2.73 -25.78 12.67
C LYS A 114 2.07 -24.45 12.35
N VAL A 115 0.84 -24.25 12.84
CA VAL A 115 0.06 -23.04 12.57
C VAL A 115 0.73 -21.82 13.18
N VAL A 116 1.18 -21.92 14.44
CA VAL A 116 1.85 -20.81 15.13
C VAL A 116 3.15 -20.43 14.44
N ALA A 117 3.98 -21.42 14.05
CA ALA A 117 5.22 -21.14 13.32
C ALA A 117 4.94 -20.43 11.99
N ALA A 118 3.97 -20.90 11.22
CA ALA A 118 3.60 -20.33 9.92
C ALA A 118 2.97 -18.93 9.99
N ILE A 119 2.31 -18.57 11.09
CA ILE A 119 1.79 -17.22 11.32
C ILE A 119 2.91 -16.23 11.65
N VAL A 120 3.95 -16.71 12.34
CA VAL A 120 5.07 -15.88 12.82
C VAL A 120 6.11 -15.61 11.75
N GLU A 121 6.31 -16.58 10.84
CA GLU A 121 7.23 -16.51 9.70
C GLU A 121 6.89 -15.32 8.79
N GLU A 122 6.10 -15.57 7.74
CA GLU A 122 5.46 -14.53 6.95
C GLU A 122 4.17 -15.14 6.40
N PRO A 123 2.98 -14.69 6.86
CA PRO A 123 1.73 -15.30 6.44
C PRO A 123 1.52 -15.28 4.92
N GLN A 124 1.32 -16.46 4.34
CA GLN A 124 1.10 -16.70 2.91
C GLN A 124 -0.39 -17.06 2.63
N PRO A 125 -1.32 -16.09 2.59
CA PRO A 125 -2.76 -16.34 2.44
C PRO A 125 -3.15 -16.97 1.09
N HIS A 126 -2.24 -16.99 0.12
CA HIS A 126 -2.50 -17.50 -1.22
C HIS A 126 -2.16 -18.99 -1.37
N LEU A 127 -1.40 -19.58 -0.45
CA LEU A 127 -1.01 -20.99 -0.53
C LEU A 127 -2.18 -21.92 -0.21
N GLN A 128 -2.29 -23.01 -0.98
CA GLN A 128 -3.32 -24.04 -0.82
C GLN A 128 -2.75 -25.43 -1.08
N GLY A 129 -3.46 -26.47 -0.63
CA GLY A 129 -3.12 -27.86 -0.91
C GLY A 129 -1.70 -28.22 -0.47
N ALA A 130 -0.96 -28.94 -1.33
CA ALA A 130 0.38 -29.44 -1.03
C ALA A 130 1.40 -28.33 -0.73
N ALA A 131 1.31 -27.19 -1.42
CA ALA A 131 2.20 -26.06 -1.19
C ALA A 131 1.99 -25.43 0.19
N LEU A 132 0.74 -25.37 0.66
CA LEU A 132 0.45 -24.95 2.04
C LEU A 132 0.98 -25.96 3.06
N ASP A 133 0.78 -27.26 2.81
CA ASP A 133 1.26 -28.31 3.71
C ASP A 133 2.80 -28.32 3.85
N GLU A 134 3.51 -28.09 2.73
CA GLU A 134 4.97 -27.93 2.71
C GLU A 134 5.40 -26.70 3.52
N PHE A 135 4.79 -25.53 3.27
CA PHE A 135 5.07 -24.32 4.02
C PHE A 135 4.88 -24.49 5.53
N LEU A 136 3.76 -25.09 5.95
CA LEU A 136 3.49 -25.38 7.37
C LEU A 136 4.53 -26.35 7.97
N ALA A 137 4.95 -27.34 7.19
CA ALA A 137 5.93 -28.33 7.61
C ALA A 137 7.35 -27.75 7.70
N ASP A 138 7.68 -26.76 6.87
CA ASP A 138 8.98 -26.10 6.85
C ASP A 138 9.08 -25.05 7.95
N ALA A 139 8.04 -24.22 8.12
CA ALA A 139 8.00 -23.19 9.16
C ALA A 139 8.23 -23.78 10.56
N VAL A 140 7.61 -24.92 10.88
CA VAL A 140 7.79 -25.56 12.20
C VAL A 140 9.18 -26.19 12.40
N LYS A 141 9.87 -26.56 11.31
CA LYS A 141 11.20 -27.18 11.36
C LYS A 141 12.32 -26.15 11.35
N LEU A 142 12.06 -24.92 10.89
CA LEU A 142 13.07 -23.88 10.74
C LEU A 142 13.88 -23.62 12.02
N PRO A 143 13.29 -23.49 13.23
CA PRO A 143 14.07 -23.29 14.45
C PRO A 143 15.03 -24.44 14.76
N ASP A 144 14.57 -25.69 14.58
CA ASP A 144 15.38 -26.89 14.80
C ASP A 144 16.48 -27.03 13.76
N ALA A 145 16.19 -26.73 12.49
CA ALA A 145 17.17 -26.76 11.41
C ALA A 145 18.28 -25.73 11.65
N TYR A 146 17.90 -24.51 12.07
CA TYR A 146 18.85 -23.47 12.43
C TYR A 146 19.69 -23.84 13.65
N ALA A 147 19.07 -24.34 14.73
CA ALA A 147 19.79 -24.78 15.93
C ALA A 147 20.78 -25.92 15.62
N LYS A 148 20.39 -26.89 14.79
CA LYS A 148 21.28 -27.97 14.33
C LYS A 148 22.45 -27.45 13.51
N MET A 149 22.20 -26.50 12.61
CA MET A 149 23.27 -25.83 11.86
C MET A 149 24.25 -25.14 12.81
N LEU A 150 23.77 -24.36 13.78
CA LEU A 150 24.62 -23.69 14.76
C LEU A 150 25.44 -24.68 15.60
N ALA A 151 24.84 -25.81 16.01
CA ALA A 151 25.55 -26.86 16.73
C ALA A 151 26.66 -27.50 15.86
N LYS A 152 26.36 -27.84 14.60
CA LYS A 152 27.36 -28.37 13.65
C LYS A 152 28.51 -27.39 13.43
N LEU A 153 28.21 -26.09 13.30
CA LEU A 153 29.23 -25.05 13.18
C LEU A 153 30.15 -25.01 14.42
N GLU A 154 29.59 -25.09 15.64
CA GLU A 154 30.37 -25.14 16.88
C GLU A 154 31.22 -26.42 16.97
N ASP A 155 30.66 -27.57 16.61
CA ASP A 155 31.36 -28.87 16.57
C ASP A 155 32.53 -28.87 15.57
N ASP A 156 32.36 -28.19 14.43
CA ASP A 156 33.40 -27.98 13.41
C ASP A 156 34.45 -26.93 13.81
N GLY A 157 34.30 -26.29 14.98
CA GLY A 157 35.23 -25.30 15.52
C GLY A 157 35.00 -23.86 15.04
N THR A 158 33.84 -23.57 14.42
CA THR A 158 33.43 -22.21 14.07
C THR A 158 33.18 -21.40 15.35
N LYS A 159 33.75 -20.20 15.46
CA LYS A 159 33.44 -19.32 16.60
C LYS A 159 32.21 -18.47 16.30
N ILE A 160 31.12 -18.74 17.01
CA ILE A 160 29.83 -18.09 16.83
C ILE A 160 29.68 -16.85 17.74
N VAL A 161 29.23 -15.75 17.14
CA VAL A 161 28.75 -14.54 17.81
C VAL A 161 27.26 -14.42 17.53
N ARG A 162 26.43 -14.78 18.52
CA ARG A 162 24.98 -14.50 18.49
C ARG A 162 24.75 -13.00 18.70
N TYR A 163 24.04 -12.37 17.78
CA TYR A 163 23.85 -10.93 17.77
C TYR A 163 22.75 -10.50 18.75
N ARG A 164 23.09 -9.60 19.68
CA ARG A 164 22.18 -9.01 20.66
C ARG A 164 22.32 -7.49 20.71
N GLY A 165 22.66 -6.89 19.56
CA GLY A 165 23.06 -5.51 19.42
C GLY A 165 24.58 -5.29 19.52
N PRO A 166 25.07 -4.08 19.21
CA PRO A 166 26.49 -3.76 19.25
C PRO A 166 27.09 -3.95 20.65
N GLY A 167 28.17 -4.73 20.75
CA GLY A 167 28.79 -5.10 22.02
C GLY A 167 30.27 -5.45 21.90
N ALA A 168 30.86 -5.99 22.97
CA ALA A 168 32.29 -6.33 22.98
C ALA A 168 32.65 -7.42 21.95
N LYS A 169 31.80 -8.45 21.81
CA LYS A 169 32.01 -9.54 20.84
C LYS A 169 31.90 -9.06 19.39
N THR A 170 30.93 -8.21 19.07
CA THR A 170 30.79 -7.66 17.72
C THR A 170 31.95 -6.71 17.40
N ARG A 171 32.40 -5.88 18.35
CA ARG A 171 33.62 -5.05 18.17
C ARG A 171 34.90 -5.88 17.98
N GLN A 172 35.00 -7.03 18.64
CA GLN A 172 36.11 -7.95 18.38
C GLN A 172 36.03 -8.49 16.95
N LEU A 173 34.83 -8.84 16.47
CA LEU A 173 34.66 -9.31 15.10
C LEU A 173 34.96 -8.22 14.07
N GLU A 174 34.53 -6.97 14.31
CA GLU A 174 34.91 -5.81 13.49
C GLU A 174 36.45 -5.67 13.39
N LYS A 175 37.17 -5.89 14.49
CA LYS A 175 38.63 -5.87 14.51
C LYS A 175 39.25 -7.05 13.73
N GLU A 176 38.67 -8.24 13.82
CA GLU A 176 39.15 -9.44 13.10
C GLU A 176 38.91 -9.36 11.58
N PHE A 177 38.01 -8.49 11.14
CA PHE A 177 37.67 -8.22 9.74
C PHE A 177 37.89 -6.73 9.39
N GLU A 178 38.90 -6.11 10.01
CA GLU A 178 39.25 -4.70 9.76
C GLU A 178 39.75 -4.47 8.32
N ASP A 179 40.32 -5.50 7.70
CA ASP A 179 40.73 -5.55 6.30
C ASP A 179 39.53 -5.47 5.34
N PHE A 180 38.39 -6.03 5.73
CA PHE A 180 37.11 -5.82 5.05
C PHE A 180 36.47 -4.48 5.40
N GLY A 181 37.03 -3.68 6.31
CA GLY A 181 36.38 -2.50 6.84
C GLY A 181 35.03 -2.81 7.52
N LEU A 182 34.87 -4.01 8.09
CA LEU A 182 33.61 -4.46 8.68
C LEU A 182 33.14 -3.51 9.79
N LYS A 183 31.91 -3.03 9.68
CA LYS A 183 31.21 -2.27 10.71
C LYS A 183 29.81 -2.82 10.92
N ILE A 184 29.46 -3.15 12.16
CA ILE A 184 28.13 -3.63 12.55
C ILE A 184 27.38 -2.44 13.16
N ILE A 185 26.35 -1.96 12.46
CA ILE A 185 25.67 -0.69 12.75
C ILE A 185 24.54 -0.91 13.76
N GLY A 186 23.71 -1.92 13.53
CA GLY A 186 22.54 -2.22 14.38
C GLY A 186 21.85 -3.52 13.94
N PRO A 187 20.64 -3.79 14.44
CA PRO A 187 19.85 -3.00 15.40
C PRO A 187 20.41 -3.00 16.85
N THR A 188 19.94 -2.10 17.71
CA THR A 188 20.36 -2.08 19.13
C THR A 188 19.74 -3.21 19.95
N ALA A 189 20.24 -3.43 21.17
CA ALA A 189 19.65 -4.42 22.08
C ALA A 189 18.18 -4.10 22.45
N GLU A 190 17.82 -2.82 22.60
CA GLU A 190 16.43 -2.43 22.89
C GLU A 190 15.53 -2.61 21.66
N HIS A 191 16.02 -2.24 20.47
CA HIS A 191 15.34 -2.52 19.21
C HIS A 191 14.99 -4.01 19.10
N LEU A 192 15.98 -4.89 19.25
CA LEU A 192 15.77 -6.35 19.19
C LEU A 192 14.79 -6.87 20.24
N LYS A 193 14.78 -6.26 21.43
CA LYS A 193 13.87 -6.63 22.51
C LYS A 193 12.42 -6.27 22.17
N ILE A 194 12.17 -5.09 21.59
CA ILE A 194 10.84 -4.68 21.12
C ILE A 194 10.31 -5.68 20.08
N CYS A 195 11.13 -6.04 19.10
CA CYS A 195 10.78 -7.03 18.09
C CYS A 195 10.48 -8.40 18.69
N ARG A 196 11.34 -8.89 19.59
CA ARG A 196 11.09 -10.15 20.31
C ARG A 196 9.77 -10.13 21.09
N ASP A 197 9.49 -9.05 21.82
CA ASP A 197 8.29 -8.94 22.64
C ASP A 197 7.02 -8.91 21.75
N ALA A 198 7.10 -8.28 20.57
CA ALA A 198 6.05 -8.36 19.55
C ALA A 198 5.83 -9.80 19.07
N LEU A 199 6.90 -10.52 18.68
CA LEU A 199 6.83 -11.92 18.25
C LEU A 199 6.21 -12.84 19.33
N MET A 200 6.57 -12.64 20.60
CA MET A 200 5.96 -13.36 21.71
C MET A 200 4.44 -13.13 21.81
N GLY A 201 4.01 -11.88 21.61
CA GLY A 201 2.59 -11.52 21.58
C GLY A 201 1.83 -12.27 20.47
N VAL A 202 2.39 -12.28 19.26
CA VAL A 202 1.83 -12.98 18.10
C VAL A 202 1.72 -14.47 18.36
N LYS A 203 2.79 -15.10 18.86
CA LYS A 203 2.80 -16.54 19.17
C LYS A 203 1.71 -16.92 20.15
N ARG A 204 1.54 -16.09 21.20
CA ARG A 204 0.51 -16.32 22.21
C ARG A 204 -0.90 -16.17 21.64
N ALA A 205 -1.15 -15.13 20.85
CA ALA A 205 -2.43 -14.91 20.19
C ALA A 205 -2.76 -16.06 19.21
N ALA A 206 -1.81 -16.43 18.35
CA ALA A 206 -1.92 -17.52 17.39
C ALA A 206 -2.21 -18.87 18.06
N ARG A 207 -1.49 -19.17 19.16
CA ARG A 207 -1.73 -20.37 19.95
C ARG A 207 -3.14 -20.40 20.52
N ARG A 208 -3.57 -19.33 21.20
CA ARG A 208 -4.89 -19.26 21.83
C ARG A 208 -6.01 -19.39 20.81
N ALA A 209 -5.88 -18.74 19.66
CA ALA A 209 -6.85 -18.82 18.56
C ALA A 209 -6.92 -20.24 17.98
N THR A 210 -5.76 -20.87 17.75
CA THR A 210 -5.67 -22.25 17.29
C THR A 210 -6.29 -23.24 18.27
N ASP A 211 -5.92 -23.15 19.55
CA ASP A 211 -6.45 -24.01 20.61
C ASP A 211 -7.98 -23.86 20.72
N SER A 212 -8.52 -22.68 20.43
CA SER A 212 -9.96 -22.46 20.44
C SER A 212 -10.69 -23.12 19.29
N LEU A 213 -10.16 -23.01 18.06
CA LEU A 213 -10.70 -23.74 16.92
C LEU A 213 -10.66 -25.26 17.16
N ARG A 214 -9.58 -25.77 17.75
CA ARG A 214 -9.44 -27.19 18.09
C ARG A 214 -10.35 -27.66 19.22
N ARG A 215 -10.78 -26.77 20.12
CA ARG A 215 -11.83 -27.10 21.11
C ARG A 215 -13.20 -27.27 20.46
N LYS A 216 -13.48 -26.54 19.38
CA LYS A 216 -14.72 -26.67 18.61
C LYS A 216 -14.71 -27.94 17.75
N ASP A 217 -13.57 -28.24 17.13
CA ASP A 217 -13.34 -29.46 16.35
C ASP A 217 -11.92 -29.99 16.58
N ALA A 218 -11.80 -31.08 17.36
CA ALA A 218 -10.50 -31.66 17.68
C ALA A 218 -9.79 -32.31 16.47
N ALA A 219 -10.52 -32.60 15.39
CA ALA A 219 -10.03 -33.28 14.19
C ALA A 219 -9.63 -32.31 13.06
N VAL A 220 -9.83 -30.99 13.23
CA VAL A 220 -9.45 -29.99 12.23
C VAL A 220 -7.93 -29.98 11.99
N ASP A 221 -7.53 -30.01 10.72
CA ASP A 221 -6.13 -30.03 10.31
C ASP A 221 -5.46 -28.64 10.35
N ALA A 222 -4.13 -28.62 10.32
CA ALA A 222 -3.35 -27.38 10.41
C ALA A 222 -3.61 -26.40 9.26
N GLY A 223 -3.78 -26.88 8.03
CA GLY A 223 -4.02 -26.04 6.86
C GLY A 223 -5.38 -25.36 6.92
N THR A 224 -6.40 -26.08 7.40
CA THR A 224 -7.74 -25.53 7.64
C THR A 224 -7.73 -24.49 8.75
N ILE A 225 -7.06 -24.76 9.88
CA ILE A 225 -6.90 -23.77 10.97
C ILE A 225 -6.21 -22.52 10.44
N TYR A 226 -5.06 -22.68 9.78
CA TYR A 226 -4.26 -21.58 9.27
C TYR A 226 -5.07 -20.63 8.39
N ARG A 227 -5.80 -21.18 7.39
CA ARG A 227 -6.66 -20.36 6.51
C ARG A 227 -7.80 -19.70 7.27
N THR A 228 -8.44 -20.42 8.20
CA THR A 228 -9.52 -19.87 9.04
C THR A 228 -9.03 -18.64 9.82
N LEU A 229 -7.82 -18.69 10.38
CA LEU A 229 -7.23 -17.58 11.11
C LEU A 229 -6.89 -16.39 10.21
N LEU A 230 -6.45 -16.63 8.97
CA LEU A 230 -6.13 -15.55 8.02
C LEU A 230 -7.38 -14.92 7.37
N GLU A 231 -8.42 -15.71 7.10
CA GLU A 231 -9.68 -15.25 6.48
C GLU A 231 -10.56 -14.47 7.47
N GLY A 232 -10.34 -14.63 8.78
CA GLY A 232 -11.09 -13.91 9.82
C GLY A 232 -12.57 -14.32 9.91
N SER A 233 -12.91 -15.53 9.45
CA SER A 233 -14.29 -16.02 9.32
C SER A 233 -15.05 -16.19 10.65
N ASP A 234 -14.34 -16.12 11.80
CA ASP A 234 -14.88 -16.33 13.15
C ASP A 234 -14.84 -15.04 14.03
N ARG A 235 -14.68 -13.86 13.41
CA ARG A 235 -14.63 -12.55 14.13
C ARG A 235 -15.88 -12.32 14.99
N GLY A 236 -15.67 -11.93 16.24
CA GLY A 236 -16.72 -11.60 17.22
C GLY A 236 -17.32 -12.79 17.98
N ALA A 237 -16.87 -14.02 17.71
CA ALA A 237 -17.26 -15.21 18.48
C ALA A 237 -16.20 -15.60 19.54
N ASP A 238 -14.95 -15.15 19.39
CA ASP A 238 -13.84 -15.51 20.25
C ASP A 238 -12.81 -14.38 20.39
N ALA A 239 -12.60 -13.91 21.62
CA ALA A 239 -11.67 -12.84 21.94
C ALA A 239 -10.21 -13.15 21.53
N ALA A 240 -9.80 -14.42 21.52
CA ALA A 240 -8.46 -14.81 21.09
C ALA A 240 -8.29 -14.73 19.57
N ALA A 241 -9.35 -15.04 18.80
CA ALA A 241 -9.35 -14.86 17.36
C ALA A 241 -9.37 -13.37 16.98
N ASP A 242 -10.11 -12.55 17.73
CA ASP A 242 -10.16 -11.10 17.53
C ASP A 242 -8.80 -10.43 17.82
N GLU A 243 -8.09 -10.85 18.88
CA GLU A 243 -6.74 -10.35 19.21
C GLU A 243 -5.72 -10.69 18.11
N LEU A 244 -5.76 -11.92 17.58
CA LEU A 244 -4.92 -12.31 16.45
C LEU A 244 -5.33 -11.58 15.17
N ALA A 245 -6.63 -11.39 14.92
CA ALA A 245 -7.12 -10.66 13.76
C ALA A 245 -6.65 -9.21 13.79
N GLU A 246 -6.62 -8.55 14.96
CA GLU A 246 -6.05 -7.21 15.11
C GLU A 246 -4.57 -7.18 14.71
N PHE A 247 -3.80 -8.23 15.02
CA PHE A 247 -2.41 -8.34 14.58
C PHE A 247 -2.30 -8.56 13.07
N LEU A 248 -3.09 -9.48 12.52
CA LEU A 248 -3.08 -9.83 11.10
C LEU A 248 -3.65 -8.72 10.20
N ASP A 249 -4.47 -7.82 10.76
CA ASP A 249 -5.03 -6.66 10.07
C ASP A 249 -4.06 -5.46 10.01
N ARG A 250 -2.97 -5.49 10.77
CA ARG A 250 -1.91 -4.48 10.67
C ARG A 250 -1.16 -4.65 9.35
N ALA A 251 -0.73 -3.53 8.78
CA ALA A 251 0.25 -3.54 7.71
C ALA A 251 1.58 -4.13 8.26
N GLY A 252 2.35 -4.84 7.42
CA GLY A 252 3.62 -5.45 7.84
C GLY A 252 3.49 -6.76 8.62
N ARG A 253 2.79 -7.76 8.08
CA ARG A 253 2.79 -9.11 8.68
C ARG A 253 4.21 -9.66 8.62
N GLY A 254 4.76 -10.10 9.76
CA GLY A 254 6.15 -10.55 9.86
C GLY A 254 7.18 -9.45 10.15
N ALA A 255 6.76 -8.17 10.23
CA ALA A 255 7.67 -7.04 10.40
C ALA A 255 8.67 -7.19 11.56
N ALA A 256 8.20 -7.75 12.68
CA ALA A 256 9.05 -7.96 13.84
C ALA A 256 10.20 -8.95 13.62
N LEU A 257 10.15 -9.87 12.64
CA LEU A 257 11.31 -10.67 12.25
C LEU A 257 12.27 -9.86 11.37
N ASN A 258 11.73 -9.13 10.39
CA ASN A 258 12.50 -8.39 9.38
C ASN A 258 13.30 -7.25 10.04
N ASP A 259 12.70 -6.57 11.01
CA ASP A 259 13.35 -5.56 11.85
C ASP A 259 14.39 -6.12 12.85
N GLN A 260 14.66 -7.43 12.85
CA GLN A 260 15.83 -7.98 13.54
C GLN A 260 17.08 -8.01 12.65
N SER A 261 16.97 -7.67 11.36
CA SER A 261 18.04 -7.74 10.37
C SER A 261 19.31 -7.01 10.81
N ILE A 262 20.43 -7.73 10.91
CA ILE A 262 21.73 -7.13 11.20
C ILE A 262 22.14 -6.19 10.04
N VAL A 263 22.20 -4.89 10.32
CA VAL A 263 22.68 -3.87 9.40
C VAL A 263 24.19 -3.71 9.56
N LEU A 264 24.93 -3.86 8.47
CA LEU A 264 26.38 -3.77 8.47
C LEU A 264 26.92 -3.00 7.25
N ALA A 265 28.16 -2.55 7.37
CA ALA A 265 28.91 -1.97 6.27
C ALA A 265 30.24 -2.70 6.07
N LEU A 266 30.69 -2.77 4.82
CA LEU A 266 31.99 -3.31 4.42
C LEU A 266 32.72 -2.28 3.56
N GLY A 267 34.02 -2.42 3.39
CA GLY A 267 34.89 -1.57 2.59
C GLY A 267 35.52 -0.40 3.36
N SER A 268 36.62 0.09 2.80
CA SER A 268 37.24 1.36 3.23
C SER A 268 36.29 2.53 3.00
N GLN A 269 36.58 3.71 3.56
CA GLN A 269 35.75 4.90 3.33
C GLN A 269 35.58 5.24 1.83
N ALA A 270 36.54 4.87 0.98
CA ALA A 270 36.50 5.10 -0.47
C ALA A 270 35.78 3.98 -1.27
N GLU A 271 35.40 2.88 -0.62
CA GLU A 271 34.78 1.70 -1.25
C GLU A 271 33.57 1.18 -0.46
N ARG A 272 33.03 1.98 0.47
CA ARG A 272 32.13 1.49 1.49
C ARG A 272 30.80 1.05 0.90
N CYS A 273 30.32 -0.14 1.26
CA CYS A 273 28.98 -0.61 0.95
C CYS A 273 28.13 -0.81 2.21
N LEU A 274 26.84 -0.52 2.11
CA LEU A 274 25.84 -0.77 3.15
C LEU A 274 25.03 -2.03 2.80
N LEU A 275 24.87 -2.93 3.76
CA LEU A 275 24.05 -4.14 3.65
C LEU A 275 23.02 -4.14 4.78
N THR A 276 21.75 -4.07 4.41
CA THR A 276 20.64 -3.79 5.34
C THR A 276 19.81 -5.01 5.72
N GLY A 277 20.00 -6.15 5.04
CA GLY A 277 19.06 -7.27 5.13
C GLY A 277 17.65 -6.79 4.81
N ASP A 278 16.70 -7.18 5.64
CA ASP A 278 15.28 -6.85 5.49
C ASP A 278 14.77 -5.81 6.49
N MET A 279 15.67 -5.00 7.04
CA MET A 279 15.32 -3.91 7.95
C MET A 279 14.28 -2.96 7.31
N GLN A 280 13.14 -2.72 7.96
CA GLN A 280 12.06 -1.86 7.42
C GLN A 280 12.32 -0.38 7.77
N LEU A 281 13.37 0.17 7.17
CA LEU A 281 13.89 1.51 7.49
C LEU A 281 12.89 2.65 7.25
N ALA A 282 11.93 2.48 6.34
CA ALA A 282 10.93 3.51 6.04
C ALA A 282 9.74 3.45 7.00
N VAL A 283 9.16 2.26 7.18
CA VAL A 283 7.99 2.04 8.04
C VAL A 283 8.16 0.74 8.83
N PRO A 284 8.59 0.79 10.11
CA PRO A 284 8.89 -0.43 10.88
C PRO A 284 7.69 -1.33 11.13
N GLU A 285 6.48 -0.77 11.22
CA GLU A 285 5.24 -1.53 11.46
C GLU A 285 5.21 -2.34 12.77
N VAL A 286 6.21 -2.16 13.64
CA VAL A 286 6.27 -2.68 15.01
C VAL A 286 6.05 -1.54 16.02
N ALA A 287 5.02 -1.69 16.85
CA ALA A 287 4.68 -0.68 17.85
C ALA A 287 5.86 -0.41 18.82
N GLY A 288 6.24 0.87 18.96
CA GLY A 288 7.34 1.31 19.82
C GLY A 288 8.72 1.33 19.14
N LEU A 289 8.80 0.96 17.86
CA LEU A 289 10.07 0.86 17.14
C LEU A 289 10.47 2.15 16.40
N ASP A 290 9.59 3.14 16.32
CA ASP A 290 9.84 4.40 15.59
C ASP A 290 11.13 5.10 16.02
N VAL A 291 11.35 5.23 17.34
CA VAL A 291 12.53 5.90 17.90
C VAL A 291 13.82 5.09 17.66
N PRO A 292 13.88 3.79 18.02
CA PRO A 292 15.05 2.96 17.69
C PRO A 292 15.34 2.86 16.19
N MET A 293 14.32 2.87 15.32
CA MET A 293 14.52 2.87 13.87
C MET A 293 15.12 4.17 13.39
N HIS A 294 14.62 5.32 13.87
CA HIS A 294 15.19 6.62 13.52
C HIS A 294 16.67 6.70 13.94
N GLN A 295 17.01 6.22 15.12
CA GLN A 295 18.40 6.15 15.59
C GLN A 295 19.27 5.24 14.72
N LEU A 296 18.71 4.13 14.20
CA LEU A 296 19.41 3.26 13.26
C LEU A 296 19.67 3.99 11.94
N LEU A 297 18.68 4.71 11.41
CA LEU A 297 18.83 5.49 10.18
C LEU A 297 19.86 6.63 10.33
N GLU A 298 19.88 7.33 11.47
CA GLU A 298 20.92 8.31 11.79
C GLU A 298 22.31 7.67 11.87
N ALA A 299 22.41 6.46 12.45
CA ALA A 299 23.66 5.72 12.52
C ALA A 299 24.15 5.24 11.14
N ILE A 300 23.21 4.90 10.24
CA ILE A 300 23.49 4.61 8.83
C ILE A 300 24.01 5.87 8.14
N GLU A 301 23.30 7.00 8.21
CA GLU A 301 23.76 8.26 7.57
C GLU A 301 25.15 8.67 8.07
N ALA A 302 25.39 8.58 9.38
CA ALA A 302 26.69 8.88 9.99
C ALA A 302 27.79 7.87 9.62
N GLY A 303 27.42 6.63 9.26
CA GLY A 303 28.32 5.58 8.82
C GLY A 303 28.79 5.74 7.36
N GLY A 304 28.16 6.63 6.59
CA GLY A 304 28.52 6.94 5.21
C GLY A 304 29.82 7.77 5.06
N PRO A 305 30.13 8.24 3.84
CA PRO A 305 29.40 7.98 2.61
C PRO A 305 29.51 6.51 2.18
N TYR A 306 28.44 5.99 1.60
CA TYR A 306 28.43 4.69 0.94
C TYR A 306 28.60 4.90 -0.56
N ARG A 307 29.24 3.97 -1.26
CA ARG A 307 29.26 3.92 -2.73
C ARG A 307 28.20 2.97 -3.26
N PHE A 308 27.90 1.92 -2.50
CA PHE A 308 26.86 0.95 -2.81
C PHE A 308 25.95 0.71 -1.60
N ALA A 309 24.66 0.49 -1.82
CA ALA A 309 23.77 -0.04 -0.79
C ALA A 309 22.89 -1.17 -1.35
N LYS A 310 22.81 -2.31 -0.66
CA LYS A 310 21.69 -3.24 -0.85
C LYS A 310 20.45 -2.56 -0.30
N LEU A 311 19.39 -2.44 -1.09
CA LEU A 311 18.15 -1.87 -0.62
C LEU A 311 17.51 -2.80 0.43
N PRO A 312 16.99 -2.24 1.52
CA PRO A 312 16.30 -3.01 2.55
C PRO A 312 15.10 -3.76 1.99
N HIS A 313 14.85 -4.94 2.55
CA HIS A 313 13.59 -5.69 2.44
C HIS A 313 13.11 -5.83 0.99
N HIS A 314 14.02 -6.29 0.13
CA HIS A 314 13.77 -6.48 -1.30
C HIS A 314 13.19 -5.25 -2.02
N ALA A 315 13.49 -4.04 -1.51
CA ALA A 315 12.93 -2.78 -1.98
C ALA A 315 11.38 -2.72 -1.89
N SER A 316 10.83 -3.19 -0.78
CA SER A 316 9.43 -3.02 -0.37
C SER A 316 9.11 -1.57 0.02
N TYR A 317 7.82 -1.23 0.06
CA TYR A 317 7.33 0.10 0.48
C TYR A 317 7.76 0.50 1.90
N ASN A 318 7.89 -0.49 2.80
CA ASN A 318 8.26 -0.28 4.20
C ASN A 318 9.78 -0.34 4.43
N GLY A 319 10.54 -0.83 3.45
CA GLY A 319 12.00 -0.80 3.46
C GLY A 319 12.56 0.54 2.99
N PHE A 320 12.05 1.09 1.90
CA PHE A 320 12.70 2.20 1.20
C PHE A 320 11.72 3.27 0.71
N ASP A 321 12.00 4.52 1.05
CA ASP A 321 11.24 5.70 0.61
C ASP A 321 12.19 6.90 0.38
N GLU A 322 11.64 8.10 0.18
CA GLU A 322 12.44 9.32 0.01
C GLU A 322 13.26 9.69 1.26
N ILE A 323 12.80 9.34 2.47
CA ILE A 323 13.52 9.61 3.72
C ILE A 323 14.76 8.73 3.79
N VAL A 324 14.62 7.43 3.49
CA VAL A 324 15.75 6.50 3.42
C VAL A 324 16.70 6.87 2.29
N LEU A 325 16.18 7.30 1.13
CA LEU A 325 17.01 7.80 0.03
C LEU A 325 17.81 9.05 0.42
N ASP A 326 17.26 9.98 1.20
CA ASP A 326 18.00 11.16 1.67
C ASP A 326 19.12 10.80 2.65
N ALA A 327 18.88 9.83 3.54
CA ALA A 327 19.92 9.28 4.41
C ALA A 327 21.05 8.60 3.61
N LEU A 328 20.72 8.10 2.41
CA LEU A 328 21.64 7.43 1.49
C LEU A 328 22.06 8.31 0.30
N LYS A 329 21.86 9.63 0.36
CA LYS A 329 22.11 10.55 -0.77
C LYS A 329 23.54 10.52 -1.32
N ALA A 330 24.52 10.09 -0.51
CA ALA A 330 25.91 9.99 -0.93
C ALA A 330 26.23 8.72 -1.74
N THR A 331 25.26 7.80 -1.87
CA THR A 331 25.40 6.53 -2.60
C THR A 331 25.58 6.75 -4.10
N GLU A 332 26.34 5.89 -4.77
CA GLU A 332 26.49 5.92 -6.24
C GLU A 332 25.61 4.85 -6.91
N ALA A 333 25.40 3.71 -6.23
CA ALA A 333 24.57 2.65 -6.75
C ALA A 333 23.80 1.83 -5.71
N PHE A 334 22.71 1.21 -6.16
CA PHE A 334 21.88 0.32 -5.36
C PHE A 334 21.83 -1.10 -5.93
N GLY A 335 21.59 -2.08 -5.07
CA GLY A 335 21.30 -3.45 -5.48
C GLY A 335 20.06 -3.98 -4.76
N ILE A 336 19.29 -4.80 -5.47
CA ILE A 336 18.08 -5.43 -4.92
C ILE A 336 18.26 -6.94 -5.07
N SER A 337 18.31 -7.65 -3.95
CA SER A 337 18.15 -9.10 -3.96
C SER A 337 16.66 -9.38 -3.90
N THR A 338 16.13 -10.20 -4.80
CA THR A 338 14.73 -10.60 -4.90
C THR A 338 14.58 -11.65 -6.01
N GLY A 339 13.60 -12.54 -5.91
CA GLY A 339 13.29 -13.50 -6.97
C GLY A 339 12.14 -13.07 -7.89
N ARG A 340 11.99 -13.80 -9.00
CA ARG A 340 11.13 -13.42 -10.14
C ARG A 340 9.64 -13.67 -9.94
N GLY A 341 9.27 -14.50 -8.95
CA GLY A 341 7.89 -14.94 -8.76
C GLY A 341 7.02 -13.98 -7.96
N ASP A 342 7.57 -12.86 -7.47
CA ASP A 342 6.80 -11.88 -6.71
C ASP A 342 6.39 -10.70 -7.58
N PRO A 343 5.12 -10.60 -8.02
CA PRO A 343 4.66 -9.44 -8.79
C PRO A 343 4.60 -8.14 -7.97
N ASN A 344 4.65 -8.22 -6.63
CA ASN A 344 4.56 -7.06 -5.73
C ASN A 344 5.93 -6.59 -5.23
N HIS A 345 6.99 -7.38 -5.43
CA HIS A 345 8.34 -7.00 -5.06
C HIS A 345 9.28 -7.03 -6.26
N PRO A 346 10.17 -6.04 -6.36
CA PRO A 346 10.21 -4.79 -5.61
C PRO A 346 8.97 -3.93 -5.79
N ASP A 347 8.66 -3.12 -4.79
CA ASP A 347 7.44 -2.33 -4.75
C ASP A 347 7.39 -1.33 -5.93
N GLY A 348 6.20 -1.14 -6.50
CA GLY A 348 6.00 -0.31 -7.68
C GLY A 348 6.33 1.17 -7.47
N ASP A 349 6.06 1.70 -6.27
CA ASP A 349 6.39 3.09 -5.93
C ASP A 349 7.88 3.25 -5.66
N VAL A 350 8.53 2.25 -5.06
CA VAL A 350 10.01 2.21 -4.94
C VAL A 350 10.67 2.18 -6.31
N LEU A 351 10.16 1.36 -7.24
CA LEU A 351 10.63 1.31 -8.62
C LEU A 351 10.47 2.64 -9.35
N LYS A 352 9.34 3.32 -9.12
CA LYS A 352 9.08 4.64 -9.67
C LYS A 352 10.03 5.68 -9.10
N LEU A 353 10.30 5.66 -7.80
CA LEU A 353 11.28 6.52 -7.15
C LEU A 353 12.68 6.30 -7.74
N LEU A 354 13.15 5.05 -7.80
CA LEU A 354 14.46 4.70 -8.37
C LEU A 354 14.59 5.13 -9.85
N LYS A 355 13.52 5.02 -10.62
CA LYS A 355 13.47 5.50 -12.01
C LYS A 355 13.62 7.03 -12.09
N GLN A 356 12.99 7.77 -11.19
CA GLN A 356 13.08 9.24 -11.15
C GLN A 356 14.49 9.74 -10.83
N VAL A 357 15.28 8.96 -10.11
CA VAL A 357 16.66 9.31 -9.72
C VAL A 357 17.74 8.53 -10.49
N SER A 358 17.36 7.87 -11.59
CA SER A 358 18.25 7.02 -12.39
C SER A 358 19.31 7.78 -13.19
N ASP A 359 19.19 9.10 -13.28
CA ASP A 359 20.22 10.01 -13.79
C ASP A 359 21.39 10.19 -12.81
N ARG A 360 21.12 9.98 -11.52
CA ARG A 360 22.10 10.10 -10.43
C ARG A 360 22.63 8.76 -9.95
N TYR A 361 21.80 7.72 -9.92
CA TYR A 361 22.17 6.42 -9.36
C TYR A 361 22.05 5.30 -10.39
N HIS A 362 22.97 4.34 -10.31
CA HIS A 362 22.85 3.06 -11.00
C HIS A 362 22.27 2.01 -10.06
N TRP A 363 21.46 1.10 -10.57
CA TRP A 363 20.92 0.02 -9.76
C TRP A 363 20.64 -1.24 -10.56
N ALA A 364 20.67 -2.37 -9.87
CA ALA A 364 20.50 -3.70 -10.42
C ALA A 364 19.66 -4.56 -9.47
N ARG A 365 19.00 -5.56 -10.03
CA ARG A 365 18.10 -6.45 -9.28
C ARG A 365 18.19 -7.91 -9.73
N THR A 366 18.25 -8.84 -8.78
CA THR A 366 18.66 -10.24 -9.08
C THR A 366 17.64 -11.01 -9.91
N ASP A 367 16.37 -10.66 -9.78
CA ASP A 367 15.24 -11.17 -10.59
C ASP A 367 15.49 -10.93 -12.10
N LEU A 368 15.79 -9.69 -12.50
CA LEU A 368 16.00 -9.32 -13.89
C LEU A 368 17.46 -9.47 -14.36
N ASN A 369 18.42 -9.27 -13.47
CA ASN A 369 19.84 -9.24 -13.80
C ASN A 369 20.60 -10.54 -13.54
N GLY A 370 19.95 -11.52 -12.90
CA GLY A 370 20.62 -12.73 -12.41
C GLY A 370 21.62 -12.38 -11.31
N ARG A 371 22.78 -13.03 -11.31
CA ARG A 371 23.84 -12.66 -10.38
C ARG A 371 24.39 -11.28 -10.72
N ILE A 372 24.50 -10.43 -9.71
CA ILE A 372 25.07 -9.09 -9.80
C ILE A 372 26.45 -9.10 -9.15
N GLN A 373 27.44 -8.51 -9.81
CA GLN A 373 28.78 -8.30 -9.29
C GLN A 373 29.06 -6.80 -9.15
N ILE A 374 29.44 -6.37 -7.96
CA ILE A 374 29.92 -5.03 -7.67
C ILE A 374 31.44 -5.10 -7.48
N SER A 375 32.16 -4.22 -8.17
CA SER A 375 33.60 -4.05 -7.96
C SER A 375 33.92 -2.57 -7.77
N PHE A 376 34.77 -2.30 -6.78
CA PHE A 376 35.27 -0.97 -6.48
C PHE A 376 36.65 -0.76 -7.13
N SER A 377 36.87 0.43 -7.66
CA SER A 377 38.14 0.86 -8.23
C SER A 377 38.35 2.36 -8.04
N ASP A 378 39.58 2.82 -8.25
CA ASP A 378 39.93 4.26 -8.26
C ASP A 378 39.08 5.06 -9.27
N ALA A 379 38.61 4.40 -10.33
CA ALA A 379 37.83 5.03 -11.40
C ALA A 379 36.33 5.13 -11.11
N GLY A 380 35.82 4.44 -10.08
CA GLY A 380 34.37 4.27 -9.97
C GLY A 380 33.94 2.98 -9.28
N ILE A 381 32.63 2.90 -9.06
CA ILE A 381 31.91 1.64 -8.88
C ILE A 381 31.60 1.05 -10.26
N ALA A 382 31.80 -0.26 -10.42
CA ALA A 382 31.37 -0.99 -11.60
C ALA A 382 30.37 -2.09 -11.20
N ILE A 383 29.25 -2.13 -11.92
CA ILE A 383 28.17 -3.10 -11.73
C ILE A 383 28.12 -4.02 -12.95
N GLY A 384 28.45 -5.28 -12.73
CA GLY A 384 28.26 -6.37 -13.70
C GLY A 384 26.98 -7.14 -13.39
N ALA A 385 26.31 -7.61 -14.43
CA ALA A 385 25.13 -8.46 -14.33
C ALA A 385 25.29 -9.65 -15.29
N ASP A 386 24.83 -10.83 -14.88
CA ASP A 386 24.83 -12.01 -15.75
C ASP A 386 23.86 -11.85 -16.94
N ARG A 387 22.80 -11.04 -16.79
CA ARG A 387 21.79 -10.75 -17.83
C ARG A 387 21.07 -9.41 -17.63
N GLY A 388 20.16 -9.08 -18.54
CA GLY A 388 19.27 -7.92 -18.43
C GLY A 388 19.96 -6.57 -18.60
N GLN A 389 19.20 -5.50 -18.37
CA GLN A 389 19.72 -4.12 -18.32
C GLN A 389 19.70 -3.61 -16.88
N LEU A 390 20.65 -2.75 -16.54
CA LEU A 390 20.60 -2.00 -15.28
C LEU A 390 19.46 -0.98 -15.33
N ASN A 391 19.01 -0.52 -14.16
CA ASN A 391 17.94 0.48 -14.01
C ASN A 391 16.59 0.05 -14.61
N ASP A 392 16.33 -1.25 -14.70
CA ASP A 392 15.07 -1.76 -15.25
C ASP A 392 13.96 -1.74 -14.20
N ALA A 393 13.07 -0.74 -14.33
CA ALA A 393 11.92 -0.50 -13.46
C ALA A 393 10.67 -1.29 -13.86
N ALA A 394 10.79 -2.30 -14.72
CA ALA A 394 9.68 -3.21 -14.98
C ALA A 394 9.31 -3.98 -13.70
N PRO A 395 8.02 -4.08 -13.34
CA PRO A 395 7.59 -4.99 -12.30
C PRO A 395 7.80 -6.44 -12.76
N ASN A 396 7.90 -7.36 -11.80
CA ASN A 396 7.90 -8.79 -12.11
C ASN A 396 6.59 -9.22 -12.75
N SER A 397 6.66 -10.15 -13.70
CA SER A 397 5.46 -10.67 -14.36
C SER A 397 4.74 -11.65 -13.45
N ALA A 398 3.42 -11.47 -13.31
CA ALA A 398 2.55 -12.44 -12.63
C ALA A 398 2.52 -13.83 -13.29
N ASP A 399 3.00 -13.95 -14.53
CA ASP A 399 3.04 -15.20 -15.29
C ASP A 399 4.23 -16.10 -14.94
N VAL A 400 5.17 -15.63 -14.10
CA VAL A 400 6.26 -16.46 -13.59
C VAL A 400 5.70 -17.34 -12.48
N VAL A 401 5.13 -18.49 -12.87
CA VAL A 401 4.73 -19.52 -11.91
C VAL A 401 5.99 -20.00 -11.18
N PRO A 402 6.03 -20.04 -9.84
CA PRO A 402 7.10 -20.67 -9.11
C PRO A 402 7.24 -22.11 -9.62
N GLU A 403 8.38 -22.45 -10.23
CA GLU A 403 8.61 -23.82 -10.67
C GLU A 403 8.68 -24.71 -9.42
N GLU A 404 7.62 -25.49 -9.18
CA GLU A 404 7.62 -26.52 -8.15
C GLU A 404 8.69 -27.55 -8.51
N ASN A 405 9.63 -27.79 -7.59
CA ASN A 405 10.67 -28.80 -7.78
C ASN A 405 10.01 -30.19 -7.88
N PRO A 406 10.00 -30.87 -9.05
CA PRO A 406 9.57 -32.25 -9.07
C PRO A 406 10.69 -33.08 -8.45
N GLU A 407 10.52 -33.51 -7.20
CA GLU A 407 11.36 -34.54 -6.60
C GLU A 407 11.27 -35.82 -7.45
N GLY A 408 12.24 -36.02 -8.36
CA GLY A 408 12.36 -37.29 -9.08
C GLY A 408 12.99 -37.26 -10.49
N ALA A 409 13.24 -36.10 -11.09
CA ALA A 409 13.86 -36.06 -12.43
C ALA A 409 15.40 -36.10 -12.36
N ALA A 410 16.02 -37.10 -12.98
CA ALA A 410 17.48 -37.20 -13.11
C ALA A 410 18.04 -36.05 -13.98
N PRO A 411 19.24 -35.54 -13.68
CA PRO A 411 19.78 -34.35 -14.35
C PRO A 411 20.11 -34.63 -15.83
N ALA A 412 19.57 -33.81 -16.72
CA ALA A 412 19.96 -33.77 -18.12
C ALA A 412 21.29 -32.99 -18.29
N ALA A 413 22.11 -33.41 -19.26
CA ALA A 413 23.42 -32.82 -19.50
C ALA A 413 23.35 -31.34 -19.92
N PRO A 414 24.34 -30.50 -19.54
CA PRO A 414 24.29 -29.07 -19.79
C PRO A 414 24.38 -28.72 -21.29
N PRO A 415 23.58 -27.77 -21.80
CA PRO A 415 23.75 -27.24 -23.15
C PRO A 415 24.96 -26.29 -23.24
N GLN A 416 25.71 -26.39 -24.33
CA GLN A 416 26.83 -25.49 -24.63
C GLN A 416 26.31 -24.11 -25.07
N LEU A 417 26.75 -23.06 -24.38
CA LEU A 417 26.42 -21.66 -24.70
C LEU A 417 27.26 -21.13 -25.89
N PRO A 418 26.68 -20.28 -26.77
CA PRO A 418 27.39 -19.63 -27.86
C PRO A 418 28.24 -18.44 -27.37
N GLN A 419 29.45 -18.32 -27.92
CA GLN A 419 30.39 -17.22 -27.67
C GLN A 419 29.89 -15.90 -28.28
N LEU A 420 29.76 -14.86 -27.46
CA LEU A 420 29.46 -13.49 -27.89
C LEU A 420 30.75 -12.72 -28.24
N ALA A 421 30.67 -11.94 -29.32
CA ALA A 421 31.75 -11.10 -29.84
C ALA A 421 31.89 -9.76 -29.07
N PRO A 422 33.11 -9.17 -29.00
CA PRO A 422 33.38 -7.95 -28.24
C PRO A 422 32.82 -6.68 -28.92
N GLN A 423 32.14 -5.84 -28.14
CA GLN A 423 31.69 -4.51 -28.58
C GLN A 423 32.77 -3.44 -28.38
N ARG A 424 32.79 -2.46 -29.30
CA ARG A 424 33.74 -1.33 -29.37
C ARG A 424 33.39 -0.21 -28.37
N PRO A 425 34.38 0.57 -27.89
CA PRO A 425 34.15 1.72 -27.01
C PRO A 425 33.73 2.98 -27.78
N LEU A 426 32.87 3.79 -27.17
CA LEU A 426 32.48 5.14 -27.59
C LEU A 426 33.41 6.22 -26.96
N PRO A 427 33.56 7.39 -27.60
CA PRO A 427 34.55 8.41 -27.22
C PRO A 427 34.08 9.36 -26.10
N PRO A 428 35.03 10.01 -25.38
CA PRO A 428 34.73 10.92 -24.27
C PRO A 428 34.69 12.40 -24.66
N GLY A 429 33.86 13.16 -23.95
CA GLY A 429 33.88 14.63 -23.86
C GLY A 429 32.48 15.22 -23.73
N ALA A 430 32.21 16.33 -23.05
CA ALA A 430 32.96 17.23 -22.17
C ALA A 430 31.93 18.21 -21.59
N GLY A 431 32.16 18.79 -20.40
CA GLY A 431 31.46 20.03 -20.01
C GLY A 431 31.19 20.21 -18.52
N ALA A 432 32.16 20.76 -17.80
CA ALA A 432 31.97 21.33 -16.47
C ALA A 432 31.23 22.68 -16.54
N GLY A 433 30.28 22.90 -15.64
CA GLY A 433 29.56 24.16 -15.44
C GLY A 433 29.46 24.50 -13.95
N ALA A 434 29.68 25.77 -13.63
CA ALA A 434 30.11 26.32 -12.34
C ALA A 434 29.07 26.31 -11.20
N ALA A 435 29.62 26.29 -9.98
CA ALA A 435 28.91 26.42 -8.70
C ALA A 435 28.30 27.82 -8.48
N GLY A 436 27.04 27.84 -8.03
CA GLY A 436 26.37 29.02 -7.48
C GLY A 436 26.17 28.88 -5.97
N GLU A 437 26.39 29.98 -5.23
CA GLU A 437 26.25 30.10 -3.77
C GLU A 437 24.82 29.85 -3.26
N PRO A 438 24.65 29.34 -2.02
CA PRO A 438 23.33 29.11 -1.43
C PRO A 438 22.70 30.40 -0.87
N PRO A 439 21.38 30.59 -0.98
CA PRO A 439 20.70 31.71 -0.33
C PRO A 439 20.56 31.49 1.19
N PRO A 440 20.39 32.57 1.98
CA PRO A 440 20.37 32.50 3.43
C PRO A 440 19.09 31.85 3.95
N GLY A 441 19.27 30.92 4.90
CA GLY A 441 18.22 30.09 5.48
C GLY A 441 17.16 30.88 6.26
N GLY A 442 15.91 30.73 5.81
CA GLY A 442 14.73 30.94 6.64
C GLY A 442 14.44 29.68 7.44
N VAL A 443 14.19 29.83 8.74
CA VAL A 443 13.77 28.71 9.61
C VAL A 443 12.33 28.34 9.25
N GLU A 444 12.17 27.20 8.59
CA GLU A 444 10.86 26.64 8.25
C GLU A 444 10.25 25.99 9.49
N LYS A 445 9.00 26.36 9.79
CA LYS A 445 8.29 25.96 11.00
C LYS A 445 7.24 24.90 10.62
N LEU A 446 7.62 23.62 10.66
CA LEU A 446 6.68 22.53 10.45
C LEU A 446 5.95 22.23 11.78
N ILE A 447 4.69 22.66 11.90
CA ILE A 447 3.81 22.27 13.02
C ILE A 447 2.89 21.17 12.51
N ARG A 448 3.22 19.90 12.79
CA ARG A 448 2.25 18.80 12.66
C ARG A 448 1.48 18.68 13.97
N ARG A 449 0.14 18.75 13.89
CA ARG A 449 -0.75 18.38 15.00
C ARG A 449 -1.17 16.93 14.80
N SER A 450 -0.73 16.05 15.69
CA SER A 450 -1.27 14.70 15.85
C SER A 450 -2.62 14.75 16.57
N THR A 451 -3.52 13.82 16.24
CA THR A 451 -4.87 13.68 16.81
C THR A 451 -4.92 12.75 18.03
N SER A 452 -3.79 12.49 18.70
CA SER A 452 -3.76 11.80 19.99
C SER A 452 -3.76 12.80 21.16
N ASP A 453 -4.14 12.34 22.36
CA ASP A 453 -4.25 13.13 23.62
C ASP A 453 -2.90 13.69 24.15
N ILE A 454 -1.91 13.87 23.28
CA ILE A 454 -0.53 14.23 23.61
C ILE A 454 -0.11 15.45 22.78
N VAL A 455 0.40 16.48 23.44
CA VAL A 455 1.08 17.59 22.76
C VAL A 455 2.55 17.22 22.59
N GLU A 456 2.93 16.78 21.39
CA GLU A 456 4.32 16.52 21.04
C GLU A 456 4.95 17.76 20.37
N VAL A 457 6.12 18.17 20.85
CA VAL A 457 6.89 19.31 20.32
C VAL A 457 8.29 18.86 19.93
N ILE A 458 8.55 18.75 18.62
CA ILE A 458 9.87 18.44 18.08
C ILE A 458 10.50 19.74 17.55
N ALA A 459 11.61 20.18 18.14
CA ALA A 459 12.31 21.40 17.73
C ALA A 459 13.76 21.10 17.35
N ARG A 460 14.17 21.46 16.13
CA ARG A 460 15.56 21.39 15.67
C ARG A 460 16.23 22.75 15.83
N ILE A 461 17.22 22.84 16.73
CA ILE A 461 17.93 24.09 17.06
C ILE A 461 19.37 24.00 16.53
N PRO A 462 19.84 24.94 15.70
CA PRO A 462 21.23 24.98 15.26
C PRO A 462 22.20 25.11 16.45
N HIS A 463 23.24 24.26 16.50
CA HIS A 463 24.16 24.17 17.65
C HIS A 463 25.15 25.36 17.77
N ALA A 464 25.10 26.34 16.85
CA ALA A 464 26.03 27.46 16.85
C ALA A 464 25.56 28.58 17.79
N LYS A 465 26.12 28.62 19.01
CA LYS A 465 26.06 29.73 19.99
C LYS A 465 24.68 30.41 20.14
N THR A 466 23.60 29.65 20.11
CA THR A 466 22.24 30.20 20.22
C THR A 466 21.61 29.69 21.51
N LYS A 467 21.15 30.61 22.37
CA LYS A 467 20.29 30.27 23.51
C LYS A 467 18.85 30.26 23.01
N VAL A 468 18.23 29.09 23.02
CA VAL A 468 16.82 28.94 22.66
C VAL A 468 16.02 28.62 23.91
N THR A 469 14.96 29.39 24.13
CA THR A 469 13.93 29.10 25.13
C THR A 469 12.70 28.62 24.37
N ILE A 470 12.28 27.39 24.62
CA ILE A 470 11.01 26.85 24.12
C ILE A 470 10.04 26.88 25.30
N THR A 471 9.00 27.70 25.20
CA THR A 471 7.91 27.73 26.17
C THR A 471 6.71 27.00 25.56
N ILE A 472 6.23 25.97 26.25
CA ILE A 472 5.05 25.20 25.85
C ILE A 472 3.97 25.50 26.89
N GLU A 473 3.05 26.38 26.54
CA GLU A 473 1.83 26.61 27.31
C GLU A 473 0.73 25.73 26.73
N VAL A 474 0.38 24.68 27.47
CA VAL A 474 -0.82 23.89 27.21
C VAL A 474 -1.89 24.47 28.12
N ASP A 475 -2.76 25.31 27.58
CA ASP A 475 -4.02 25.60 28.27
C ASP A 475 -4.76 24.27 28.36
N PRO A 476 -4.98 23.70 29.57
CA PRO A 476 -5.94 22.63 29.67
C PRO A 476 -7.22 23.24 29.12
N ALA A 477 -7.73 22.70 28.01
CA ALA A 477 -9.12 22.94 27.69
C ALA A 477 -9.83 22.67 29.01
N VAL A 478 -10.47 23.71 29.58
CA VAL A 478 -11.44 23.50 30.64
C VAL A 478 -12.32 22.43 30.04
N VAL A 479 -12.19 21.21 30.57
CA VAL A 479 -13.12 20.15 30.27
C VAL A 479 -14.38 20.70 30.92
N GLU A 480 -15.12 21.52 30.16
CA GLU A 480 -16.55 21.60 30.32
C GLU A 480 -16.96 20.15 30.39
N ALA A 481 -17.39 19.75 31.59
CA ALA A 481 -17.90 18.42 31.84
C ALA A 481 -18.69 18.03 30.60
N ALA A 482 -18.28 16.94 29.94
CA ALA A 482 -18.87 16.49 28.68
C ALA A 482 -20.37 16.78 28.78
N PRO A 483 -20.92 17.67 27.91
CA PRO A 483 -22.29 18.16 28.08
C PRO A 483 -23.14 16.93 28.34
N PRO A 484 -23.94 16.91 29.42
CA PRO A 484 -24.66 15.72 29.85
C PRO A 484 -25.27 15.13 28.60
N ARG A 485 -24.92 13.87 28.29
CA ARG A 485 -25.33 13.14 27.08
C ARG A 485 -26.76 13.57 26.81
N VAL A 486 -26.92 14.47 25.83
CA VAL A 486 -28.20 15.15 25.63
C VAL A 486 -29.13 14.02 25.30
N GLU A 487 -30.02 13.67 26.22
CA GLU A 487 -31.05 12.68 25.95
C GLU A 487 -31.69 13.13 24.64
N PRO A 488 -31.80 12.25 23.65
CA PRO A 488 -32.25 12.62 22.32
C PRO A 488 -33.56 13.38 22.49
N ARG A 489 -33.51 14.71 22.30
CA ARG A 489 -34.73 15.50 22.21
C ARG A 489 -35.51 14.86 21.09
N ASP A 490 -36.77 14.52 21.35
CA ASP A 490 -37.75 14.10 20.34
C ASP A 490 -37.69 15.09 19.19
N THR A 491 -36.84 14.80 18.22
CA THR A 491 -36.64 15.66 17.07
C THR A 491 -37.73 15.18 16.13
N PRO A 492 -38.74 16.01 15.83
CA PRO A 492 -39.86 15.58 15.00
C PRO A 492 -39.34 14.96 13.71
N ALA A 493 -39.98 13.86 13.29
CA ALA A 493 -39.58 13.11 12.10
C ALA A 493 -39.30 14.07 10.93
N PRO A 494 -38.17 13.90 10.21
CA PRO A 494 -37.77 14.83 9.17
C PRO A 494 -38.88 14.96 8.13
N GLN A 495 -39.34 16.19 7.90
CA GLN A 495 -40.27 16.47 6.82
C GLN A 495 -39.52 16.23 5.50
N LEU A 496 -39.88 15.15 4.82
CA LEU A 496 -39.32 14.85 3.51
C LEU A 496 -39.75 15.91 2.50
N ARG A 497 -38.82 16.26 1.61
CA ARG A 497 -39.12 17.05 0.40
C ARG A 497 -40.10 16.30 -0.49
N GLN A 498 -40.88 17.06 -1.27
CA GLN A 498 -41.61 16.48 -2.38
C GLN A 498 -40.63 15.90 -3.39
N LEU A 499 -40.73 14.59 -3.57
CA LEU A 499 -39.90 13.81 -4.48
C LEU A 499 -40.76 13.28 -5.63
N PRO A 500 -40.21 13.11 -6.84
CA PRO A 500 -40.87 12.31 -7.86
C PRO A 500 -41.02 10.86 -7.36
N SER A 501 -41.69 10.01 -8.15
CA SER A 501 -41.73 8.58 -7.83
C SER A 501 -40.34 7.98 -8.00
N LEU A 502 -39.73 7.56 -6.90
CA LEU A 502 -38.40 6.98 -6.82
C LEU A 502 -38.48 5.59 -6.20
N LEU A 503 -37.59 4.71 -6.65
CA LEU A 503 -37.40 3.40 -6.02
C LEU A 503 -36.25 3.50 -5.01
N MET A 504 -36.58 3.37 -3.73
CA MET A 504 -35.59 3.39 -2.64
C MET A 504 -35.06 1.98 -2.43
N VAL A 505 -33.74 1.81 -2.38
CA VAL A 505 -33.09 0.50 -2.16
C VAL A 505 -32.24 0.56 -0.91
N THR A 506 -32.41 -0.38 0.01
CA THR A 506 -31.65 -0.43 1.26
C THR A 506 -31.58 -1.84 1.82
N HIS A 507 -30.77 -2.07 2.84
CA HIS A 507 -30.83 -3.27 3.67
C HIS A 507 -31.10 -2.82 5.11
N SER A 508 -32.35 -2.94 5.56
CA SER A 508 -32.80 -2.30 6.80
C SER A 508 -32.00 -2.71 8.04
N GLU A 509 -31.66 -4.00 8.16
CA GLU A 509 -30.89 -4.51 9.31
C GLU A 509 -29.45 -3.97 9.33
N ARG A 510 -28.77 -3.93 8.19
CA ARG A 510 -27.41 -3.38 8.09
C ARG A 510 -27.38 -1.87 8.24
N LEU A 511 -28.39 -1.18 7.71
CA LEU A 511 -28.56 0.25 7.95
C LEU A 511 -28.74 0.52 9.44
N ALA A 512 -29.63 -0.21 10.11
CA ALA A 512 -29.85 -0.12 11.55
C ALA A 512 -28.58 -0.44 12.37
N PHE A 513 -27.76 -1.37 11.90
CA PHE A 513 -26.45 -1.64 12.50
C PHE A 513 -25.50 -0.45 12.37
N ASN A 514 -25.49 0.24 11.23
CA ASN A 514 -24.59 1.35 10.97
C ASN A 514 -24.98 2.66 11.66
N ILE A 515 -26.28 3.01 11.68
CA ILE A 515 -26.74 4.34 12.12
C ILE A 515 -27.64 4.32 13.35
N GLY A 516 -27.93 3.14 13.90
CA GLY A 516 -28.84 2.96 15.03
C GLY A 516 -30.23 2.47 14.60
N LYS A 517 -30.83 1.62 15.44
CA LYS A 517 -32.12 0.96 15.16
C LYS A 517 -33.29 1.93 15.08
N SER A 518 -33.35 2.90 15.99
CA SER A 518 -34.44 3.88 16.01
C SER A 518 -34.35 4.80 14.81
N GLU A 519 -33.13 5.31 14.56
CA GLU A 519 -32.82 6.24 13.48
C GLU A 519 -33.13 5.62 12.11
N ALA A 520 -32.71 4.37 11.89
CA ALA A 520 -33.04 3.65 10.67
C ALA A 520 -34.55 3.39 10.53
N ALA A 521 -35.24 3.01 11.62
CA ALA A 521 -36.68 2.79 11.60
C ALA A 521 -37.45 4.07 11.24
N ASP A 522 -37.06 5.21 11.83
CA ASP A 522 -37.69 6.51 11.57
C ASP A 522 -37.49 6.97 10.13
N ILE A 523 -36.27 6.80 9.59
CA ILE A 523 -35.96 7.10 8.18
C ILE A 523 -36.82 6.24 7.25
N LEU A 524 -36.88 4.93 7.48
CA LEU A 524 -37.64 4.02 6.63
C LEU A 524 -39.15 4.24 6.75
N ALA A 525 -39.65 4.58 7.93
CA ALA A 525 -41.06 4.91 8.14
C ALA A 525 -41.46 6.19 7.39
N ALA A 526 -40.62 7.23 7.44
CA ALA A 526 -40.85 8.48 6.71
C ALA A 526 -40.92 8.22 5.18
N LEU A 527 -40.02 7.37 4.66
CA LEU A 527 -39.95 7.05 3.24
C LEU A 527 -41.12 6.18 2.75
N LYS A 528 -41.54 5.17 3.52
CA LYS A 528 -42.66 4.27 3.15
C LYS A 528 -43.97 5.00 2.90
N GLY A 529 -44.17 6.16 3.51
CA GLY A 529 -45.36 6.99 3.29
C GLY A 529 -45.38 7.69 1.93
N GLN A 530 -44.26 7.73 1.21
CA GLN A 530 -44.10 8.55 -0.01
C GLN A 530 -43.49 7.78 -1.19
N GLN A 531 -42.69 6.75 -0.94
CA GLN A 531 -41.85 6.07 -1.94
C GLN A 531 -41.94 4.55 -1.80
N VAL A 532 -41.65 3.83 -2.89
CA VAL A 532 -41.52 2.37 -2.87
C VAL A 532 -40.13 2.01 -2.33
N ILE A 533 -40.07 1.07 -1.38
CA ILE A 533 -38.80 0.61 -0.79
C ILE A 533 -38.58 -0.87 -1.10
N VAL A 534 -37.44 -1.18 -1.72
CA VAL A 534 -36.87 -2.51 -1.81
C VAL A 534 -35.92 -2.72 -0.65
N ASP A 535 -36.31 -3.58 0.30
CA ASP A 535 -35.51 -3.92 1.46
C ASP A 535 -34.80 -5.27 1.25
N LEU A 536 -33.49 -5.21 1.02
CA LEU A 536 -32.65 -6.35 0.69
C LEU A 536 -32.47 -7.34 1.84
N ALA A 537 -32.86 -6.98 3.08
CA ALA A 537 -32.86 -7.93 4.19
C ALA A 537 -33.75 -9.17 3.93
N ARG A 538 -34.67 -9.08 2.97
CA ARG A 538 -35.63 -10.14 2.62
C ARG A 538 -35.45 -10.68 1.20
N GLU A 539 -34.44 -10.20 0.49
CA GLU A 539 -34.24 -10.51 -0.92
C GLU A 539 -32.97 -11.33 -1.12
N ARG A 540 -32.99 -12.23 -2.11
CA ARG A 540 -31.78 -12.98 -2.49
C ARG A 540 -30.92 -12.24 -3.51
N SER A 541 -31.55 -11.37 -4.29
CA SER A 541 -30.93 -10.63 -5.39
C SER A 541 -31.53 -9.22 -5.45
N ALA A 542 -30.68 -8.21 -5.32
CA ALA A 542 -31.10 -6.81 -5.39
C ALA A 542 -31.70 -6.47 -6.76
N TYR A 543 -31.04 -6.90 -7.84
CA TYR A 543 -31.49 -6.61 -9.20
C TYR A 543 -32.82 -7.27 -9.55
N GLU A 544 -33.09 -8.49 -9.07
CA GLU A 544 -34.38 -9.14 -9.31
C GLU A 544 -35.51 -8.44 -8.54
N ALA A 545 -35.24 -8.00 -7.32
CA ALA A 545 -36.20 -7.27 -6.50
C ALA A 545 -36.55 -5.92 -7.12
N ILE A 546 -35.55 -5.19 -7.62
CA ILE A 546 -35.74 -3.92 -8.33
C ILE A 546 -36.58 -4.11 -9.58
N ARG A 547 -36.22 -5.06 -10.45
CA ARG A 547 -36.97 -5.36 -11.68
C ARG A 547 -38.39 -5.81 -11.40
N ARG A 548 -38.63 -6.50 -10.28
CA ARG A 548 -39.97 -6.89 -9.85
C ARG A 548 -40.84 -5.69 -9.52
N GLU A 549 -40.32 -4.71 -8.79
CA GLU A 549 -41.07 -3.48 -8.49
C GLU A 549 -41.25 -2.61 -9.73
N ALA A 550 -40.24 -2.53 -10.61
CA ALA A 550 -40.31 -1.79 -11.87
C ALA A 550 -41.37 -2.30 -12.85
N ARG A 551 -41.77 -3.58 -12.76
CA ARG A 551 -42.91 -4.10 -13.54
C ARG A 551 -44.27 -3.55 -13.09
N ASN A 552 -44.36 -3.10 -11.84
CA ASN A 552 -45.61 -2.65 -11.23
C ASN A 552 -45.78 -1.13 -11.29
N ALA A 553 -44.70 -0.37 -11.45
CA ALA A 553 -44.71 1.08 -11.48
C ALA A 553 -43.55 1.64 -12.30
N SER A 554 -43.74 2.84 -12.86
CA SER A 554 -42.66 3.61 -13.48
C SER A 554 -41.99 4.48 -12.43
N PHE A 555 -40.67 4.43 -12.35
CA PHE A 555 -39.87 5.25 -11.45
C PHE A 555 -39.05 6.27 -12.25
N ALA A 556 -38.88 7.46 -11.69
CA ALA A 556 -37.99 8.49 -12.25
C ALA A 556 -36.52 8.12 -12.05
N GLY A 557 -36.20 7.34 -11.02
CA GLY A 557 -34.85 6.90 -10.69
C GLY A 557 -34.78 6.00 -9.46
N VAL A 558 -33.57 5.49 -9.20
CA VAL A 558 -33.25 4.63 -8.06
C VAL A 558 -32.37 5.39 -7.07
N VAL A 559 -32.72 5.32 -5.79
CA VAL A 559 -31.93 5.92 -4.70
C VAL A 559 -31.53 4.82 -3.72
N ILE A 560 -30.22 4.61 -3.59
CA ILE A 560 -29.65 3.66 -2.64
C ILE A 560 -29.44 4.35 -1.29
N ILE A 561 -29.87 3.73 -0.19
CA ILE A 561 -29.70 4.26 1.17
C ILE A 561 -28.77 3.33 1.96
N GLY A 562 -27.60 3.86 2.27
CA GLY A 562 -26.51 3.16 2.97
C GLY A 562 -25.20 3.14 2.17
N GLY A 563 -24.11 2.85 2.88
CA GLY A 563 -22.79 2.56 2.34
C GLY A 563 -22.72 1.22 1.61
N TYR A 564 -21.52 0.85 1.16
CA TYR A 564 -21.29 -0.39 0.41
C TYR A 564 -21.39 -1.65 1.29
N ASP A 565 -21.24 -1.51 2.59
CA ASP A 565 -21.51 -2.55 3.58
C ASP A 565 -23.03 -2.76 3.83
N VAL A 566 -23.85 -1.72 3.67
CA VAL A 566 -25.32 -1.81 3.74
C VAL A 566 -25.91 -2.34 2.43
N VAL A 567 -25.63 -1.65 1.31
CA VAL A 567 -26.03 -2.06 -0.04
C VAL A 567 -24.78 -2.11 -0.91
N PRO A 568 -24.26 -3.31 -1.24
CA PRO A 568 -23.03 -3.46 -2.01
C PRO A 568 -23.05 -2.70 -3.33
N SER A 569 -21.96 -2.01 -3.64
CA SER A 569 -21.71 -1.50 -4.99
C SER A 569 -21.11 -2.62 -5.84
N GLU A 570 -21.29 -2.56 -7.15
CA GLU A 570 -20.73 -3.55 -8.06
C GLU A 570 -19.24 -3.29 -8.28
N ARG A 571 -18.42 -4.32 -8.14
CA ARG A 571 -17.04 -4.32 -8.63
C ARG A 571 -17.09 -4.53 -10.15
N TYR A 572 -17.04 -3.45 -10.90
CA TYR A 572 -17.31 -3.45 -12.34
C TYR A 572 -16.03 -3.34 -13.17
N ASP A 573 -15.79 -4.33 -14.03
CA ASP A 573 -14.77 -4.24 -15.07
C ASP A 573 -15.30 -3.33 -16.20
N THR A 574 -14.68 -2.17 -16.36
CA THR A 574 -15.16 -1.15 -17.29
C THR A 574 -14.86 -1.48 -18.74
N LEU A 575 -14.00 -2.48 -19.01
CA LEU A 575 -13.61 -2.85 -20.36
C LEU A 575 -14.53 -3.94 -20.94
N PRO A 576 -15.08 -3.73 -22.15
CA PRO A 576 -15.66 -4.83 -22.91
C PRO A 576 -14.65 -5.97 -23.07
N PRO A 577 -15.07 -7.25 -23.07
CA PRO A 577 -14.15 -8.39 -23.14
C PRO A 577 -13.14 -8.31 -24.29
N SER A 578 -13.55 -7.85 -25.47
CA SER A 578 -12.66 -7.67 -26.62
C SER A 578 -11.59 -6.60 -26.38
N LEU A 579 -11.96 -5.48 -25.75
CA LEU A 579 -11.03 -4.41 -25.40
C LEU A 579 -10.08 -4.85 -24.29
N ARG A 580 -10.59 -5.58 -23.29
CA ARG A 580 -9.80 -6.21 -22.21
C ARG A 580 -8.73 -7.15 -22.75
N THR A 581 -9.10 -8.04 -23.68
CA THR A 581 -8.14 -8.93 -24.35
C THR A 581 -7.12 -8.14 -25.15
N SER A 582 -7.57 -7.09 -25.85
CA SER A 582 -6.71 -6.34 -26.76
C SER A 582 -5.70 -5.44 -26.02
N ILE A 583 -6.07 -4.87 -24.87
CA ILE A 583 -5.12 -4.10 -24.03
C ILE A 583 -4.16 -5.03 -23.27
N GLY A 584 -4.60 -6.26 -22.95
CA GLY A 584 -3.79 -7.28 -22.30
C GLY A 584 -3.16 -6.80 -21.00
N ALA A 585 -1.87 -7.10 -20.82
CA ALA A 585 -1.10 -6.72 -19.64
C ALA A 585 -1.01 -5.19 -19.42
N SER A 586 -1.13 -4.38 -20.48
CA SER A 586 -1.09 -2.92 -20.36
C SER A 586 -2.29 -2.35 -19.59
N ALA A 587 -3.33 -3.16 -19.32
CA ALA A 587 -4.42 -2.78 -18.41
C ALA A 587 -3.90 -2.43 -17.01
N GLN A 588 -2.81 -3.06 -16.56
CA GLN A 588 -2.19 -2.84 -15.24
C GLN A 588 -1.51 -1.46 -15.12
N ASN A 589 -1.31 -0.74 -16.23
CA ASN A 589 -0.80 0.63 -16.20
C ASN A 589 -1.86 1.64 -15.71
N ASP A 590 -3.14 1.29 -15.79
CA ASP A 590 -4.19 1.99 -15.08
C ASP A 590 -4.15 1.56 -13.61
N PRO A 591 -4.10 2.48 -12.65
CA PRO A 591 -3.96 2.12 -11.23
C PRO A 591 -5.13 1.28 -10.72
N ASP A 592 -6.31 1.37 -11.35
CA ASP A 592 -7.47 0.55 -10.99
C ASP A 592 -7.60 -0.70 -11.87
N ASN A 593 -6.64 -0.98 -12.75
CA ASN A 593 -6.75 -2.03 -13.76
C ASN A 593 -8.10 -1.97 -14.51
N PHE A 594 -8.64 -0.76 -14.72
CA PHE A 594 -9.96 -0.50 -15.29
C PHE A 594 -11.15 -1.15 -14.54
N ILE A 595 -11.00 -1.49 -13.26
CA ILE A 595 -12.05 -2.04 -12.38
C ILE A 595 -12.44 -1.00 -11.34
N VAL A 596 -13.71 -0.60 -11.32
CA VAL A 596 -14.21 0.48 -10.45
C VAL A 596 -15.43 0.04 -9.66
N TRP A 597 -15.74 0.76 -8.58
CA TRP A 597 -17.04 0.61 -7.92
C TRP A 597 -18.11 1.32 -8.73
N SER A 598 -19.23 0.64 -9.02
CA SER A 598 -20.34 1.20 -9.78
C SER A 598 -21.69 0.81 -9.22
N ASP A 599 -22.57 1.80 -9.08
CA ASP A 599 -23.98 1.58 -8.73
C ASP A 599 -24.87 1.53 -9.97
N GLN A 600 -24.32 1.63 -11.18
CA GLN A 600 -25.11 1.80 -12.40
C GLN A 600 -26.07 0.62 -12.65
N GLY A 601 -25.68 -0.60 -12.31
CA GLY A 601 -26.54 -1.78 -12.48
C GLY A 601 -27.84 -1.72 -11.67
N TYR A 602 -27.93 -0.90 -10.62
CA TYR A 602 -29.18 -0.71 -9.88
C TYR A 602 -30.25 0.03 -10.70
N GLY A 603 -29.86 0.73 -11.77
CA GLY A 603 -30.76 1.42 -12.68
C GLY A 603 -31.26 0.56 -13.84
N ASP A 604 -30.83 -0.71 -13.94
CA ASP A 604 -31.29 -1.68 -14.93
C ASP A 604 -32.64 -2.27 -14.50
N LEU A 605 -33.72 -1.79 -15.10
CA LEU A 605 -35.10 -2.13 -14.74
C LEU A 605 -35.68 -3.25 -15.59
N ASP A 606 -35.06 -3.58 -16.73
CA ASP A 606 -35.55 -4.62 -17.65
C ASP A 606 -34.63 -5.86 -17.76
N GLY A 607 -33.37 -5.75 -17.32
CA GLY A 607 -32.39 -6.83 -17.28
C GLY A 607 -31.46 -6.92 -18.47
N ASP A 608 -31.37 -5.88 -19.31
CA ASP A 608 -30.49 -5.86 -20.48
C ASP A 608 -29.03 -5.49 -20.18
N GLY A 609 -28.73 -5.14 -18.92
CA GLY A 609 -27.40 -4.73 -18.45
C GLY A 609 -27.09 -3.25 -18.68
N LEU A 610 -28.05 -2.45 -19.12
CA LEU A 610 -27.97 -1.00 -19.25
C LEU A 610 -28.88 -0.35 -18.20
N ALA A 611 -28.49 0.83 -17.73
CA ALA A 611 -29.33 1.58 -16.81
C ALA A 611 -30.44 2.29 -17.62
N ASP A 612 -31.69 2.02 -17.27
CA ASP A 612 -32.88 2.70 -17.82
C ASP A 612 -33.11 4.04 -17.16
N VAL A 613 -32.76 4.14 -15.87
CA VAL A 613 -33.03 5.30 -15.04
C VAL A 613 -31.79 5.75 -14.27
N PRO A 614 -31.73 7.04 -13.85
CA PRO A 614 -30.64 7.54 -13.03
C PRO A 614 -30.55 6.84 -11.67
N VAL A 615 -29.33 6.68 -11.18
CA VAL A 615 -29.02 6.13 -9.86
C VAL A 615 -28.30 7.17 -9.01
N SER A 616 -28.71 7.33 -7.76
CA SER A 616 -27.96 8.05 -6.73
C SER A 616 -27.83 7.22 -5.46
N ARG A 617 -26.86 7.56 -4.60
CA ARG A 617 -26.62 6.89 -3.33
C ARG A 617 -26.51 7.89 -2.20
N ILE A 618 -27.25 7.68 -1.12
CA ILE A 618 -27.05 8.34 0.18
C ILE A 618 -26.16 7.41 1.03
N PRO A 619 -24.82 7.56 1.02
CA PRO A 619 -23.94 6.77 1.88
C PRO A 619 -24.23 7.11 3.34
N ASP A 620 -24.25 6.13 4.25
CA ASP A 620 -24.54 6.43 5.65
C ASP A 620 -23.34 7.04 6.41
N GLY A 621 -22.11 6.78 5.95
CA GLY A 621 -20.89 7.30 6.58
C GLY A 621 -20.79 6.95 8.07
N ARG A 622 -21.45 5.87 8.51
CA ARG A 622 -21.62 5.46 9.91
C ARG A 622 -22.30 6.52 10.80
N THR A 623 -23.17 7.36 10.24
CA THR A 623 -23.89 8.38 11.01
C THR A 623 -25.30 8.64 10.49
N ALA A 624 -26.29 8.55 11.38
CA ALA A 624 -27.68 8.89 11.07
C ALA A 624 -27.83 10.33 10.58
N ARG A 625 -26.99 11.26 11.08
CA ARG A 625 -27.03 12.68 10.72
C ARG A 625 -26.88 12.88 9.22
N LEU A 626 -25.94 12.17 8.57
CA LEU A 626 -25.72 12.31 7.13
C LEU A 626 -26.98 11.90 6.36
N VAL A 627 -27.52 10.72 6.65
CA VAL A 627 -28.72 10.20 5.96
C VAL A 627 -29.92 11.13 6.17
N GLN A 628 -30.14 11.59 7.40
CA GLN A 628 -31.23 12.52 7.72
C GLN A 628 -31.04 13.86 7.02
N THR A 629 -29.83 14.41 7.01
CA THR A 629 -29.51 15.67 6.32
C THR A 629 -29.81 15.57 4.82
N ALA A 630 -29.42 14.46 4.17
CA ALA A 630 -29.67 14.25 2.75
C ALA A 630 -31.17 14.18 2.39
N LEU A 631 -32.02 13.73 3.31
CA LEU A 631 -33.47 13.56 3.09
C LEU A 631 -34.32 14.81 3.42
N ARG A 632 -33.76 15.80 4.13
CA ARG A 632 -34.49 17.01 4.55
C ARG A 632 -34.80 17.94 3.38
N SER A 633 -35.87 18.74 3.56
CA SER A 633 -36.53 19.44 2.47
C SER A 633 -35.95 20.79 2.05
N SER A 634 -35.09 21.41 2.87
CA SER A 634 -34.61 22.76 2.60
C SER A 634 -33.09 22.84 2.73
N PRO A 635 -32.35 22.95 1.61
CA PRO A 635 -30.95 23.34 1.69
C PRO A 635 -30.86 24.78 2.24
N PRO A 636 -29.76 25.12 2.93
CA PRO A 636 -29.50 26.49 3.34
C PRO A 636 -29.44 27.41 2.11
N THR A 637 -29.81 28.69 2.28
CA THR A 637 -29.64 29.69 1.22
C THR A 637 -28.15 29.83 0.90
N PRO A 638 -27.72 29.60 -0.35
CA PRO A 638 -26.31 29.70 -0.71
C PRO A 638 -25.82 31.15 -0.59
N THR A 639 -24.54 31.31 -0.23
CA THR A 639 -23.88 32.62 -0.06
C THR A 639 -23.37 33.21 -1.38
N ALA A 640 -23.22 32.36 -2.41
CA ALA A 640 -22.69 32.67 -3.72
C ALA A 640 -23.35 31.78 -4.79
N ASP A 641 -23.28 32.18 -6.06
CA ASP A 641 -23.85 31.39 -7.16
C ASP A 641 -22.97 30.19 -7.51
N ARG A 642 -21.66 30.41 -7.59
CA ARG A 642 -20.70 29.36 -7.94
C ARG A 642 -19.36 29.52 -7.23
N PHE A 643 -18.69 28.40 -7.03
CA PHE A 643 -17.30 28.32 -6.61
C PHE A 643 -16.58 27.30 -7.48
N GLY A 644 -15.34 27.59 -7.84
CA GLY A 644 -14.51 26.64 -8.55
C GLY A 644 -13.05 26.72 -8.10
N LEU A 645 -12.41 25.57 -8.01
CA LEU A 645 -10.98 25.44 -7.72
C LEU A 645 -10.41 24.35 -8.62
N ARG A 646 -9.43 24.71 -9.44
CA ARG A 646 -8.73 23.77 -10.30
C ARG A 646 -7.24 23.72 -10.03
N ASN A 647 -6.66 22.60 -10.44
CA ASN A 647 -5.25 22.42 -10.59
C ASN A 647 -4.70 23.35 -11.70
N PHE A 648 -3.51 23.90 -11.46
CA PHE A 648 -2.77 24.71 -12.43
C PHE A 648 -2.67 24.06 -13.81
N ALA A 649 -2.30 22.78 -13.86
CA ALA A 649 -2.07 22.03 -15.09
C ALA A 649 -3.34 21.51 -15.77
N ARG A 650 -4.53 22.01 -15.39
CA ARG A 650 -5.83 21.59 -15.94
C ARG A 650 -6.66 22.79 -16.44
N PRO A 651 -6.15 23.59 -17.39
CA PRO A 651 -6.82 24.80 -17.87
C PRO A 651 -8.16 24.54 -18.59
N PHE A 652 -8.41 23.31 -19.06
CA PHE A 652 -9.69 22.96 -19.68
C PHE A 652 -10.90 23.23 -18.76
N ALA A 653 -10.69 23.15 -17.44
CA ALA A 653 -11.73 23.38 -16.46
C ALA A 653 -12.24 24.83 -16.47
N ASP A 654 -11.45 25.82 -16.92
CA ASP A 654 -11.89 27.22 -17.04
C ASP A 654 -13.04 27.35 -18.05
N GLY A 655 -12.93 26.67 -19.19
CA GLY A 655 -13.97 26.69 -20.23
C GLY A 655 -15.29 26.11 -19.72
N ILE A 656 -15.23 24.97 -19.02
CA ILE A 656 -16.40 24.36 -18.39
C ILE A 656 -16.98 25.29 -17.33
N TYR A 657 -16.13 25.81 -16.43
CA TYR A 657 -16.56 26.67 -15.33
C TYR A 657 -17.23 27.96 -15.82
N SER A 658 -16.73 28.54 -16.92
CA SER A 658 -17.28 29.77 -17.50
C SER A 658 -18.75 29.65 -17.92
N ALA A 659 -19.21 28.43 -18.23
CA ALA A 659 -20.58 28.13 -18.63
C ALA A 659 -21.55 27.98 -17.44
N LEU A 660 -21.06 27.88 -16.20
CA LEU A 660 -21.91 27.81 -15.00
C LEU A 660 -22.52 29.18 -14.71
N ALA A 661 -23.75 29.20 -14.17
CA ALA A 661 -24.38 30.45 -13.74
C ALA A 661 -23.60 31.08 -12.55
N GLY A 662 -23.35 32.40 -12.63
CA GLY A 662 -22.63 33.19 -11.62
C GLY A 662 -21.55 34.07 -12.25
N GLN A 663 -20.88 34.88 -11.44
CA GLN A 663 -19.82 35.83 -11.89
C GLN A 663 -18.48 35.61 -11.19
N GLU A 664 -18.45 34.75 -10.17
CA GLU A 664 -17.26 34.40 -9.40
C GLU A 664 -16.24 33.73 -10.32
N ALA A 665 -14.96 34.08 -10.17
CA ALA A 665 -13.87 33.50 -10.96
C ALA A 665 -13.49 32.10 -10.45
N MET A 666 -12.98 31.24 -11.34
CA MET A 666 -12.39 29.97 -10.92
C MET A 666 -11.03 30.24 -10.28
N LEU A 667 -10.80 29.66 -9.10
CA LEU A 667 -9.52 29.71 -8.43
C LEU A 667 -8.56 28.66 -9.01
N THR A 668 -7.26 28.94 -8.94
CA THR A 668 -6.20 28.04 -9.40
C THR A 668 -5.26 27.71 -8.23
N SER A 669 -4.96 26.43 -8.04
CA SER A 669 -4.16 25.94 -6.91
C SER A 669 -2.74 26.49 -6.85
N GLN A 670 -2.17 26.99 -7.97
CA GLN A 670 -0.83 27.58 -7.98
C GLN A 670 -0.65 28.67 -6.91
N ALA A 671 -1.73 29.40 -6.59
CA ALA A 671 -1.72 30.52 -5.66
C ALA A 671 -2.65 30.32 -4.45
N ILE A 672 -3.34 29.18 -4.35
CA ILE A 672 -4.42 28.93 -3.39
C ILE A 672 -4.19 27.59 -2.70
N SER A 673 -3.86 27.65 -1.42
CA SER A 673 -3.79 26.49 -0.52
C SER A 673 -5.11 26.27 0.21
N SER A 674 -5.22 25.16 0.95
CA SER A 674 -6.35 24.90 1.84
C SER A 674 -6.58 26.02 2.85
N ALA A 675 -5.53 26.69 3.32
CA ALA A 675 -5.65 27.82 4.25
C ALA A 675 -6.34 29.05 3.64
N ASP A 676 -6.30 29.19 2.30
CA ASP A 676 -6.87 30.32 1.57
C ASP A 676 -8.35 30.08 1.18
N VAL A 677 -8.81 28.83 1.26
CA VAL A 677 -10.19 28.44 0.95
C VAL A 677 -11.08 28.63 2.17
N ALA A 678 -11.63 29.84 2.31
CA ALA A 678 -12.59 30.16 3.35
C ALA A 678 -13.90 29.35 3.20
N ALA A 679 -14.39 28.78 4.30
CA ALA A 679 -15.60 27.94 4.32
C ALA A 679 -16.83 28.64 3.71
N GLN A 680 -16.97 29.96 3.85
CA GLN A 680 -18.09 30.72 3.29
C GLN A 680 -18.14 30.68 1.75
N ARG A 681 -17.00 30.48 1.09
CA ARG A 681 -16.94 30.34 -0.38
C ARG A 681 -17.45 28.97 -0.84
N LEU A 682 -17.35 27.96 0.01
CA LEU A 682 -17.82 26.59 -0.23
C LEU A 682 -19.30 26.39 0.14
N SER A 683 -20.01 27.47 0.51
CA SER A 683 -21.48 27.52 0.61
C SER A 683 -22.15 28.01 -0.69
N ALA A 684 -21.42 28.01 -1.82
CA ALA A 684 -21.96 28.35 -3.13
C ALA A 684 -23.00 27.34 -3.63
N ARG A 685 -23.89 27.75 -4.54
CA ARG A 685 -24.91 26.86 -5.11
C ARG A 685 -24.32 25.79 -6.02
N LEU A 686 -23.33 26.14 -6.82
CA LEU A 686 -22.64 25.23 -7.75
C LEU A 686 -21.14 25.19 -7.40
N ILE A 687 -20.60 24.00 -7.16
CA ILE A 687 -19.19 23.83 -6.80
C ILE A 687 -18.52 22.92 -7.83
N TYR A 688 -17.44 23.39 -8.45
CA TYR A 688 -16.65 22.60 -9.41
C TYR A 688 -15.19 22.49 -8.97
N LEU A 689 -14.78 21.27 -8.64
CA LEU A 689 -13.43 20.94 -8.18
C LEU A 689 -12.72 20.12 -9.25
N MET A 690 -11.53 20.56 -9.66
CA MET A 690 -10.68 19.83 -10.62
C MET A 690 -9.26 19.74 -10.06
N LEU A 691 -9.07 18.86 -9.08
CA LEU A 691 -7.83 18.68 -8.32
C LEU A 691 -7.38 17.22 -8.42
N HIS A 692 -6.26 16.89 -7.78
CA HIS A 692 -5.88 15.50 -7.51
C HIS A 692 -6.63 15.00 -6.27
N GLY A 693 -6.99 13.72 -6.30
CA GLY A 693 -7.45 13.00 -5.13
C GLY A 693 -6.62 11.73 -4.93
N SER A 694 -6.83 11.06 -3.81
CA SER A 694 -6.10 9.87 -3.40
C SER A 694 -7.09 8.77 -3.01
N ASP A 695 -6.71 7.53 -3.25
CA ASP A 695 -7.43 6.35 -2.76
C ASP A 695 -7.12 6.04 -1.30
N THR A 696 -5.98 6.50 -0.79
CA THR A 696 -5.53 6.28 0.60
C THR A 696 -5.93 7.41 1.55
N ASP A 697 -6.19 8.61 1.02
CA ASP A 697 -6.63 9.77 1.79
C ASP A 697 -7.74 10.55 1.06
N GLY A 698 -8.99 10.27 1.43
CA GLY A 698 -10.16 11.00 0.93
C GLY A 698 -10.43 12.33 1.65
N SER A 699 -9.66 12.64 2.71
CA SER A 699 -9.88 13.84 3.53
C SER A 699 -9.26 15.11 2.93
N CYS A 700 -8.48 14.94 1.87
CA CYS A 700 -7.70 15.97 1.22
C CYS A 700 -7.80 15.90 -0.32
N PHE A 701 -7.77 17.06 -0.97
CA PHE A 701 -7.53 17.20 -2.40
C PHE A 701 -6.32 18.10 -2.63
N TRP A 702 -5.49 17.71 -3.60
CA TRP A 702 -4.22 18.35 -3.88
C TRP A 702 -4.25 19.10 -5.21
N GLY A 703 -3.73 20.32 -5.19
CA GLY A 703 -3.37 21.05 -6.39
C GLY A 703 -1.90 20.85 -6.75
N GLU A 704 -1.47 21.61 -7.74
CA GLU A 704 -0.07 21.72 -8.15
C GLU A 704 0.41 23.18 -8.07
N THR A 705 1.70 23.32 -7.82
CA THR A 705 2.51 24.53 -7.96
C THR A 705 3.66 24.25 -8.94
N GLN A 706 4.50 25.26 -9.24
CA GLN A 706 5.72 25.03 -10.02
C GLN A 706 6.72 24.09 -9.33
N GLY A 707 6.63 23.92 -8.01
CA GLY A 707 7.58 23.15 -7.20
C GLY A 707 7.04 21.81 -6.68
N GLY A 708 5.81 21.42 -7.00
CA GLY A 708 5.21 20.16 -6.55
C GLY A 708 3.75 20.25 -6.15
N MET A 709 3.29 19.25 -5.39
CA MET A 709 1.92 19.14 -4.90
C MET A 709 1.63 20.16 -3.79
N LEU A 710 0.41 20.66 -3.74
CA LEU A 710 -0.07 21.58 -2.71
C LEU A 710 -1.37 21.06 -2.13
N GLU A 711 -1.50 21.03 -0.80
CA GLU A 711 -2.79 20.82 -0.14
C GLU A 711 -3.73 21.98 -0.50
N ALA A 712 -4.68 21.73 -1.41
CA ALA A 712 -5.54 22.78 -1.96
C ALA A 712 -6.90 22.83 -1.26
N MET A 713 -7.36 21.70 -0.70
CA MET A 713 -8.60 21.61 0.04
C MET A 713 -8.59 20.40 0.98
N THR A 714 -9.20 20.55 2.15
CA THR A 714 -9.41 19.47 3.13
C THR A 714 -10.86 19.44 3.60
N VAL A 715 -11.24 18.38 4.32
CA VAL A 715 -12.54 18.30 5.02
C VAL A 715 -12.82 19.49 5.94
N LYS A 716 -11.77 20.15 6.47
CA LYS A 716 -11.90 21.32 7.36
C LYS A 716 -12.36 22.57 6.63
N ASN A 717 -12.19 22.62 5.31
CA ASN A 717 -12.69 23.73 4.50
C ASN A 717 -14.20 23.64 4.26
N VAL A 718 -14.78 22.42 4.32
CA VAL A 718 -16.20 22.21 4.08
C VAL A 718 -17.02 22.91 5.18
N PRO A 719 -18.00 23.77 4.82
CA PRO A 719 -18.79 24.49 5.81
C PRO A 719 -19.73 23.54 6.54
N GLU A 720 -20.17 23.92 7.74
CA GLU A 720 -21.16 23.14 8.51
C GLU A 720 -22.50 22.99 7.77
N GLN A 721 -22.81 23.95 6.90
CA GLN A 721 -24.02 24.00 6.10
C GLN A 721 -23.66 24.31 4.64
N CYS A 722 -24.05 23.39 3.76
CA CYS A 722 -23.87 23.45 2.33
C CYS A 722 -25.21 23.07 1.68
N GLY A 723 -25.61 23.76 0.61
CA GLY A 723 -26.79 23.42 -0.20
C GLY A 723 -26.42 23.07 -1.64
N ALA A 724 -25.14 22.83 -1.90
CA ALA A 724 -24.57 22.85 -3.24
C ALA A 724 -24.93 21.63 -4.08
N VAL A 725 -24.77 21.79 -5.39
CA VAL A 725 -24.44 20.68 -6.31
C VAL A 725 -22.93 20.72 -6.50
N VAL A 726 -22.24 19.65 -6.10
CA VAL A 726 -20.78 19.54 -6.22
C VAL A 726 -20.42 18.58 -7.35
N PHE A 727 -19.52 18.99 -8.23
CA PHE A 727 -18.87 18.11 -9.20
C PHE A 727 -17.36 18.11 -8.96
N SER A 728 -16.77 16.93 -8.84
CA SER A 728 -15.34 16.72 -8.60
C SER A 728 -14.75 15.86 -9.72
N GLY A 729 -13.82 16.45 -10.47
CA GLY A 729 -12.94 15.75 -11.41
C GLY A 729 -11.67 15.20 -10.74
N CYS A 730 -11.74 14.80 -9.48
CA CYS A 730 -10.58 14.27 -8.74
C CYS A 730 -10.54 12.74 -8.79
N CYS A 731 -9.34 12.15 -8.87
CA CYS A 731 -9.14 10.70 -8.71
C CYS A 731 -9.75 10.24 -7.37
N TRP A 732 -10.56 9.19 -7.40
CA TRP A 732 -11.26 8.63 -6.24
C TRP A 732 -12.06 9.65 -5.41
N GLY A 733 -12.38 10.82 -5.97
CA GLY A 733 -13.00 11.93 -5.23
C GLY A 733 -14.40 11.64 -4.68
N ALA A 734 -15.06 10.57 -5.14
CA ALA A 734 -16.34 10.08 -4.62
C ALA A 734 -16.25 8.64 -4.09
N LEU A 735 -15.04 8.15 -3.77
CA LEU A 735 -14.86 6.85 -3.15
C LEU A 735 -15.30 6.92 -1.67
N THR A 736 -16.28 6.09 -1.29
CA THR A 736 -16.86 6.08 0.08
C THR A 736 -16.32 4.94 0.94
N VAL A 737 -15.23 4.32 0.53
CA VAL A 737 -14.57 3.18 1.17
C VAL A 737 -13.06 3.32 1.05
N ARG A 738 -12.27 2.66 1.89
CA ARG A 738 -10.80 2.68 1.81
C ARG A 738 -10.24 1.81 0.69
N THR A 739 -10.95 0.73 0.38
CA THR A 739 -10.49 -0.28 -0.58
C THR A 739 -11.02 0.03 -1.98
N ARG A 740 -10.11 0.25 -2.93
CA ARG A 740 -10.48 0.37 -4.35
C ARG A 740 -11.04 -0.94 -4.88
N ALA A 741 -11.90 -0.85 -5.89
CA ALA A 741 -12.54 -2.02 -6.48
C ALA A 741 -11.53 -3.01 -7.06
N SER A 742 -10.44 -2.53 -7.65
CA SER A 742 -9.41 -3.35 -8.28
C SER A 742 -8.75 -4.35 -7.32
N VAL A 743 -8.48 -3.92 -6.10
CA VAL A 743 -7.80 -4.70 -5.05
C VAL A 743 -8.77 -5.42 -4.10
N TYR A 744 -10.06 -5.06 -4.11
CA TYR A 744 -11.09 -5.74 -3.32
C TYR A 744 -11.27 -7.19 -3.76
N ARG A 745 -11.27 -8.13 -2.79
CA ARG A 745 -11.59 -9.54 -3.02
C ARG A 745 -12.97 -9.84 -2.44
N THR A 746 -13.74 -10.65 -3.17
CA THR A 746 -15.07 -11.07 -2.72
C THR A 746 -14.97 -11.76 -1.36
N GLY A 747 -15.72 -11.26 -0.38
CA GLY A 747 -15.69 -11.76 1.00
C GLY A 747 -14.96 -10.84 1.97
N ASP A 748 -14.05 -9.99 1.47
CA ASP A 748 -13.35 -9.02 2.31
C ASP A 748 -14.35 -8.04 2.93
N PRO A 749 -14.12 -7.60 4.18
CA PRO A 749 -14.93 -6.57 4.81
C PRO A 749 -14.73 -5.24 4.09
N VAL A 750 -15.85 -4.58 3.77
CA VAL A 750 -15.82 -3.26 3.13
C VAL A 750 -15.60 -2.18 4.19
N GLN A 751 -14.44 -1.52 4.14
CA GLN A 751 -14.06 -0.47 5.07
C GLN A 751 -14.65 0.89 4.64
N VAL A 752 -15.82 1.24 5.17
CA VAL A 752 -16.49 2.52 4.90
C VAL A 752 -15.78 3.68 5.59
N VAL A 753 -15.70 4.84 4.92
CA VAL A 753 -15.13 6.08 5.48
C VAL A 753 -16.20 6.96 6.11
N THR A 754 -15.83 7.81 7.05
CA THR A 754 -16.73 8.78 7.72
C THR A 754 -16.66 10.17 7.06
N PRO A 755 -17.56 11.13 7.39
CA PRO A 755 -17.46 12.51 6.93
C PRO A 755 -16.11 13.19 7.22
N GLU A 756 -15.47 12.85 8.33
CA GLU A 756 -14.16 13.39 8.73
C GLU A 756 -13.02 12.85 7.87
N GLN A 757 -13.25 11.75 7.16
CA GLN A 757 -12.26 11.04 6.34
C GLN A 757 -12.50 11.24 4.83
N SER A 758 -13.56 11.94 4.43
CA SER A 758 -13.94 12.10 3.03
C SER A 758 -14.53 13.47 2.75
N ILE A 759 -13.93 14.23 1.83
CA ILE A 759 -14.47 15.52 1.37
C ILE A 759 -15.90 15.35 0.83
N ALA A 760 -16.16 14.29 0.05
CA ALA A 760 -17.48 14.02 -0.49
C ALA A 760 -18.52 13.80 0.63
N LEU A 761 -18.21 12.97 1.62
CA LEU A 761 -19.12 12.71 2.73
C LEU A 761 -19.29 13.92 3.64
N SER A 762 -18.24 14.74 3.83
CA SER A 762 -18.30 16.00 4.56
C SER A 762 -19.30 16.98 3.90
N PHE A 763 -19.24 17.14 2.56
CA PHE A 763 -20.21 17.97 1.83
C PHE A 763 -21.65 17.47 1.99
N LEU A 764 -21.87 16.15 1.94
CA LEU A 764 -23.20 15.57 2.13
C LEU A 764 -23.70 15.74 3.57
N ALA A 765 -22.83 15.55 4.56
CA ALA A 765 -23.14 15.78 5.97
C ALA A 765 -23.47 17.26 6.26
N ALA A 766 -22.89 18.18 5.49
CA ALA A 766 -23.20 19.61 5.48
C ALA A 766 -24.52 19.95 4.76
N GLY A 767 -25.11 19.04 3.99
CA GLY A 767 -26.39 19.26 3.29
C GLY A 767 -26.30 19.47 1.78
N ALA A 768 -25.14 19.21 1.16
CA ALA A 768 -25.04 19.24 -0.29
C ALA A 768 -26.12 18.34 -0.92
N SER A 769 -26.81 18.87 -1.92
CA SER A 769 -27.89 18.16 -2.62
C SER A 769 -27.38 16.93 -3.38
N ALA A 770 -26.16 17.03 -3.90
CA ALA A 770 -25.41 15.95 -4.49
C ALA A 770 -23.90 16.25 -4.51
N PHE A 771 -23.11 15.18 -4.50
CA PHE A 771 -21.70 15.19 -4.82
C PHE A 771 -21.43 14.18 -5.95
N VAL A 772 -21.01 14.67 -7.11
CA VAL A 772 -20.68 13.86 -8.28
C VAL A 772 -19.17 13.77 -8.42
N GLY A 773 -18.63 12.56 -8.51
CA GLY A 773 -17.19 12.34 -8.67
C GLY A 773 -16.83 10.90 -9.04
N CYS A 774 -15.54 10.61 -9.14
CA CYS A 774 -15.03 9.32 -9.57
C CYS A 774 -14.84 8.35 -8.39
N THR A 775 -15.14 7.07 -8.60
CA THR A 775 -14.75 5.95 -7.72
C THR A 775 -13.40 5.31 -8.13
N GLY A 776 -12.76 5.83 -9.18
CA GLY A 776 -11.46 5.42 -9.73
C GLY A 776 -10.57 6.62 -10.06
N ALA A 777 -9.38 6.35 -10.60
CA ALA A 777 -8.46 7.34 -11.13
C ALA A 777 -9.07 8.10 -12.31
N HIS A 778 -9.00 9.42 -12.22
CA HIS A 778 -9.61 10.33 -13.18
C HIS A 778 -8.60 10.82 -14.21
N TYR A 779 -8.98 10.76 -15.49
CA TYR A 779 -8.16 11.21 -16.61
C TYR A 779 -8.73 12.49 -17.20
N SER A 780 -7.87 13.49 -17.36
CA SER A 780 -8.24 14.82 -17.84
C SER A 780 -7.30 15.29 -18.96
N PRO A 781 -7.78 16.18 -19.85
CA PRO A 781 -6.94 16.81 -20.85
C PRO A 781 -5.83 17.66 -20.26
N ILE A 782 -4.63 17.54 -20.82
CA ILE A 782 -3.45 18.34 -20.44
C ILE A 782 -2.90 19.17 -21.61
N GLU A 783 -3.09 18.73 -22.84
CA GLU A 783 -2.52 19.37 -24.03
C GLU A 783 -3.45 19.27 -25.24
N GLY A 784 -3.28 20.20 -26.20
CA GLY A 784 -3.94 20.18 -27.51
C GLY A 784 -5.40 20.63 -27.48
N ASP A 785 -6.23 20.03 -28.35
CA ASP A 785 -7.68 20.14 -28.28
C ASP A 785 -8.15 19.55 -26.95
N LEU A 786 -8.68 20.36 -26.04
CA LEU A 786 -9.01 19.96 -24.67
C LEU A 786 -10.36 19.23 -24.55
N ASN A 787 -10.91 18.73 -25.67
CA ASN A 787 -12.19 18.04 -25.72
C ASN A 787 -12.06 16.50 -25.79
N TYR A 788 -11.33 15.90 -24.84
CA TYR A 788 -11.17 14.43 -24.70
C TYR A 788 -11.21 13.99 -23.22
N PHE A 789 -11.20 12.68 -22.95
CA PHE A 789 -11.23 12.11 -21.59
C PHE A 789 -12.33 12.73 -20.72
N GLY A 790 -12.01 13.25 -19.52
CA GLY A 790 -13.01 13.74 -18.58
C GLY A 790 -13.77 14.99 -19.04
N ALA A 791 -13.20 15.80 -19.93
CA ALA A 791 -13.77 17.11 -20.26
C ALA A 791 -15.18 17.06 -20.88
N PRO A 792 -15.47 16.19 -21.87
CA PRO A 792 -16.84 16.02 -22.38
C PRO A 792 -17.86 15.61 -21.31
N MET A 793 -17.48 14.73 -20.37
CA MET A 793 -18.37 14.29 -19.27
C MET A 793 -18.73 15.47 -18.35
N HIS A 794 -17.72 16.27 -17.98
CA HIS A 794 -17.90 17.42 -17.09
C HIS A 794 -18.78 18.49 -17.75
N SER A 795 -18.50 18.79 -19.03
CA SER A 795 -19.27 19.75 -19.82
C SER A 795 -20.73 19.32 -19.97
N ALA A 796 -20.96 18.05 -20.31
CA ALA A 796 -22.31 17.50 -20.46
C ALA A 796 -23.10 17.54 -19.15
N PHE A 797 -22.47 17.18 -18.02
CA PHE A 797 -23.10 17.28 -16.71
C PHE A 797 -23.58 18.70 -16.40
N TRP A 798 -22.69 19.69 -16.51
CA TRP A 798 -23.05 21.07 -16.19
C TRP A 798 -24.06 21.67 -17.17
N LYS A 799 -24.01 21.30 -18.45
CA LYS A 799 -25.05 21.63 -19.45
C LYS A 799 -26.42 21.12 -18.99
N HIS A 800 -26.51 19.91 -18.45
CA HIS A 800 -27.78 19.36 -17.97
C HIS A 800 -28.26 20.00 -16.67
N ILE A 801 -27.36 20.33 -15.75
CA ILE A 801 -27.69 21.13 -14.56
C ILE A 801 -28.23 22.51 -14.96
N ALA A 802 -27.59 23.19 -15.90
CA ALA A 802 -28.05 24.49 -16.41
C ALA A 802 -29.42 24.41 -17.08
N ALA A 803 -29.77 23.26 -17.66
CA ALA A 803 -31.09 22.97 -18.21
C ALA A 803 -32.15 22.61 -17.14
N GLY A 804 -31.82 22.69 -15.85
CA GLY A 804 -32.74 22.47 -14.74
C GLY A 804 -32.94 21.01 -14.34
N ARG A 805 -32.13 20.08 -14.87
CA ARG A 805 -32.18 18.66 -14.47
C ARG A 805 -31.62 18.47 -13.07
N LYS A 806 -32.11 17.46 -12.38
CA LYS A 806 -31.60 17.08 -11.06
C LYS A 806 -30.22 16.42 -11.19
N PRO A 807 -29.34 16.48 -10.17
CA PRO A 807 -27.97 15.94 -10.28
C PRO A 807 -27.88 14.49 -10.77
N ALA A 808 -28.74 13.59 -10.27
CA ALA A 808 -28.75 12.20 -10.73
C ALA A 808 -29.11 12.11 -12.23
N GLU A 809 -30.18 12.78 -12.66
CA GLU A 809 -30.61 12.86 -14.06
C GLU A 809 -29.56 13.51 -14.97
N ALA A 810 -28.89 14.56 -14.47
CA ALA A 810 -27.86 15.27 -15.20
C ALA A 810 -26.64 14.38 -15.45
N LEU A 811 -26.21 13.60 -14.46
CA LEU A 811 -25.13 12.63 -14.64
C LEU A 811 -25.54 11.51 -15.61
N PHE A 812 -26.75 10.98 -15.48
CA PHE A 812 -27.27 9.96 -16.39
C PHE A 812 -27.28 10.45 -17.84
N GLN A 813 -27.81 11.65 -18.08
CA GLN A 813 -27.84 12.22 -19.43
C GLN A 813 -26.45 12.59 -19.93
N ALA A 814 -25.54 13.02 -19.04
CA ALA A 814 -24.14 13.27 -19.38
C ALA A 814 -23.44 11.99 -19.86
N LYS A 815 -23.69 10.84 -19.22
CA LYS A 815 -23.19 9.53 -19.68
C LYS A 815 -23.72 9.18 -21.08
N ILE A 816 -25.00 9.45 -21.36
CA ILE A 816 -25.58 9.24 -22.70
C ILE A 816 -24.92 10.16 -23.74
N ASP A 817 -24.72 11.43 -23.42
CA ASP A 817 -24.05 12.39 -24.32
C ASP A 817 -22.58 11.99 -24.53
N TYR A 818 -21.91 11.49 -23.50
CA TYR A 818 -20.53 10.99 -23.56
C TYR A 818 -20.40 9.77 -24.50
N ILE A 819 -21.26 8.76 -24.35
CA ILE A 819 -21.24 7.55 -25.21
C ILE A 819 -21.37 7.92 -26.69
N LYS A 820 -22.23 8.89 -27.03
CA LYS A 820 -22.43 9.32 -28.43
C LYS A 820 -21.18 9.93 -29.06
N GLY A 821 -20.29 10.48 -28.25
CA GLY A 821 -19.03 11.09 -28.69
C GLY A 821 -17.83 10.15 -28.62
N MET A 822 -17.99 8.93 -28.09
CA MET A 822 -16.86 8.01 -27.92
C MET A 822 -16.36 7.42 -29.27
N PRO A 823 -15.03 7.38 -29.50
CA PRO A 823 -14.02 8.03 -28.67
C PRO A 823 -13.87 9.52 -29.02
N HIS A 824 -13.60 10.36 -28.01
CA HIS A 824 -13.49 11.81 -28.16
C HIS A 824 -12.13 12.24 -28.75
N GLY A 825 -11.88 11.89 -30.01
CA GLY A 825 -10.68 12.28 -30.76
C GLY A 825 -9.40 11.50 -30.43
N ARG A 826 -9.47 10.56 -29.48
CA ARG A 826 -8.37 9.67 -29.08
C ARG A 826 -8.65 8.25 -29.56
N SER A 827 -7.67 7.55 -30.12
CA SER A 827 -7.93 6.28 -30.81
C SER A 827 -6.94 5.17 -30.49
N LYS A 828 -5.91 5.46 -29.70
CA LYS A 828 -5.06 4.39 -29.16
C LYS A 828 -5.88 3.53 -28.22
N ILE A 829 -5.53 2.26 -28.13
CA ILE A 829 -6.31 1.29 -27.38
C ILE A 829 -6.43 1.64 -25.89
N GLU A 830 -5.35 2.15 -25.30
CA GLU A 830 -5.29 2.61 -23.91
C GLU A 830 -6.18 3.84 -23.71
N GLU A 831 -6.23 4.74 -24.70
CA GLU A 831 -7.09 5.92 -24.65
C GLU A 831 -8.58 5.55 -24.75
N VAL A 832 -8.92 4.57 -25.60
CA VAL A 832 -10.29 4.03 -25.69
C VAL A 832 -10.68 3.30 -24.40
N ALA A 833 -9.74 2.59 -23.76
CA ALA A 833 -9.96 1.97 -22.46
C ALA A 833 -10.24 3.02 -21.37
N ILE A 834 -9.50 4.13 -21.36
CA ILE A 834 -9.73 5.26 -20.45
C ILE A 834 -11.14 5.85 -20.63
N GLU A 835 -11.60 6.03 -21.86
CA GLU A 835 -12.96 6.53 -22.16
C GLU A 835 -14.05 5.58 -21.61
N ASN A 836 -13.86 4.26 -21.74
CA ASN A 836 -14.78 3.27 -21.16
C ASN A 836 -14.81 3.33 -19.62
N LYS A 837 -13.66 3.56 -18.98
CA LYS A 837 -13.60 3.77 -17.53
C LYS A 837 -14.30 5.04 -17.10
N ILE A 838 -14.07 6.16 -17.79
CA ILE A 838 -14.70 7.46 -17.49
C ILE A 838 -16.22 7.33 -17.49
N LEU A 839 -16.78 6.63 -18.47
CA LEU A 839 -18.23 6.39 -18.56
C LEU A 839 -18.81 5.74 -17.29
N ARG A 840 -18.05 4.84 -16.65
CA ARG A 840 -18.54 3.97 -15.58
C ARG A 840 -18.16 4.43 -14.17
N GLN A 841 -17.06 5.16 -14.02
CA GLN A 841 -16.51 5.52 -12.71
C GLN A 841 -17.18 6.71 -12.02
N PHE A 842 -17.91 7.55 -12.75
CA PHE A 842 -18.64 8.66 -12.14
C PHE A 842 -19.91 8.17 -11.44
N THR A 843 -20.07 8.54 -10.18
CA THR A 843 -21.24 8.26 -9.35
C THR A 843 -21.87 9.55 -8.81
N CYS A 844 -23.16 9.50 -8.47
CA CYS A 844 -23.90 10.59 -7.84
C CYS A 844 -24.19 10.22 -6.37
N LEU A 845 -23.45 10.83 -5.45
CA LEU A 845 -23.69 10.68 -4.01
C LEU A 845 -24.66 11.77 -3.52
N GLY A 846 -25.35 11.49 -2.43
CA GLY A 846 -26.47 12.28 -1.91
C GLY A 846 -27.81 11.86 -2.53
N LEU A 847 -28.86 12.60 -2.18
CA LEU A 847 -30.19 12.29 -2.70
C LEU A 847 -30.28 12.60 -4.20
N GLY A 848 -29.74 13.73 -4.66
CA GLY A 848 -29.59 14.01 -6.10
C GLY A 848 -30.89 14.29 -6.88
N TRP A 849 -32.02 14.50 -6.19
CA TRP A 849 -33.35 14.78 -6.77
C TRP A 849 -33.88 16.19 -6.45
#